data_AF-A0A3A9Y5M9-F1
#
_entry.id   AF-A0A3A9Y5M9-F1
#
_cell.length_a   1.000
_cell.length_b   1.000
_cell.length_c   1.000
_cell.angle_alpha   90.00
_cell.angle_beta   90.00
_cell.angle_gamma   90.00
#
_symmetry.space_group_name_H-M   'P 1'
#
loop_
_entity.id
_entity.type
_entity.pdbx_description
1 polymer ?
#
loop_
_entity_poly.entity_id
_entity_poly.type
_entity_poly.pdbx_seq_one_letter_code
_entity_poly.pdbx_strand_id
1 'polypeptide(L)'
;MSMRSTNRRQFLRRLGGTLAAGAGIALFPAGFASASPKTGPTSTPGHTGGGLAYPKGCAQCSYPGDPGFVARSPGELDAAKASWETPEYGYYTGHNPSNPGTAVDSPWQLVAVNASTAYALGYCGQGVALGMMDSGYRTTHEAFQTRLIVPVRAAGVYGTSGFGYRNAATPANPFTAGEPFTVAGDQARTTDYSHGTGMLGVTSGIRDDKDQHGIAFGSVMYVAKTGGSDTQSHGPFHDYVYWHTANKALVDAGAQVINSSWGSYVQTIDRSRFDGLGNDLGVNGNLANAYQLRGKDSASATAMATILPNEYLKDLEYQYFLFKKSYSEGGIQYNPNHPGRSFMDAIWDAIKDSGTVNVRSAGNNDWSNPFYRPAYPFFNPLAERQWVCVGGVQPPTAANPEYTKQSGYNEAGLAKWWTVSTPSNSVRTTNSGGDTNYSNSSGTSPATPVATAVMGVLLSRYPNMDAKQVRELMFTTANNKMSDGVRFLGTGQTSPSGASIAWTAPDGLPDDRWGWGIPDLAKGMYGPGQFLGPMTYNMDKAPLDVWSNDISQIAIKAREREDLEWLAGYKKQGIAYAGEFGPNVLNPDGTLNEQSFMLQGILADPYIQAITNGHPELYDKITYGDAVKWRKEWMDKRAAYIQNNIKKNLYTASLTKQGSGTLVMTGDNTYKGGTTVEGGKLSITGSHASSIDVKGGTLGGTGFVAGSIDVDRGVLQPGLSSKEAASAASITLTDVAPGNVLKVGGDVTVSRAGRLAVTISGDHDYTSVRAAGDLKLDGKLALDVRAPLTPGTVLTIMSGDSIKGNFHSLPERRVLNTGRHLFRVSYRNGKVTLTVVRRLPGAGVDRA
;
A
#
# COMPACT_ATOMS: atom_id res chain seq x y z
N MET A 1 -47.56 -10.68 46.47
CA MET A 1 -48.76 -11.46 46.05
C MET A 1 -49.05 -11.09 44.61
N SER A 2 -48.53 -11.85 43.65
CA SER A 2 -49.16 -13.01 43.00
C SER A 2 -50.02 -12.60 41.80
N MET A 3 -49.48 -12.93 40.61
CA MET A 3 -50.19 -13.53 39.47
C MET A 3 -51.27 -12.67 38.77
N ARG A 4 -51.49 -12.72 37.46
CA ARG A 4 -51.15 -13.72 36.43
C ARG A 4 -51.37 -13.11 35.06
N SER A 5 -50.54 -13.54 34.12
CA SER A 5 -50.75 -13.52 32.68
C SER A 5 -51.96 -14.38 32.27
N THR A 6 -52.61 -14.08 31.13
CA THR A 6 -53.00 -15.13 30.18
C THR A 6 -53.10 -14.56 28.76
N ASN A 7 -52.64 -15.38 27.83
CA ASN A 7 -52.34 -15.15 26.43
C ASN A 7 -53.12 -16.21 25.62
N ARG A 8 -53.40 -15.95 24.33
CA ARG A 8 -53.55 -16.91 23.20
C ARG A 8 -54.83 -16.79 22.33
N ARG A 9 -54.58 -16.29 21.11
CA ARG A 9 -54.68 -16.97 19.79
C ARG A 9 -55.94 -17.76 19.37
N GLN A 10 -56.39 -17.35 18.17
CA GLN A 10 -56.86 -18.12 17.00
C GLN A 10 -58.27 -18.76 17.04
N PHE A 11 -59.13 -18.41 16.07
CA PHE A 11 -59.54 -19.33 14.98
C PHE A 11 -60.36 -18.64 13.87
N LEU A 12 -60.39 -19.28 12.70
CA LEU A 12 -60.76 -18.83 11.35
C LEU A 12 -62.25 -19.02 10.95
N ARG A 13 -62.60 -18.33 9.84
CA ARG A 13 -63.41 -18.74 8.66
C ARG A 13 -64.94 -18.51 8.64
N ARG A 14 -65.38 -17.92 7.51
CA ARG A 14 -66.46 -18.33 6.54
C ARG A 14 -66.99 -17.06 5.82
N LEU A 15 -67.39 -16.98 4.55
CA LEU A 15 -67.75 -17.86 3.42
C LEU A 15 -67.49 -17.01 2.14
N GLY A 16 -66.98 -17.51 1.01
CA GLY A 16 -67.71 -18.26 -0.05
C GLY A 16 -68.12 -17.30 -1.17
N GLY A 17 -67.94 -17.52 -2.48
CA GLY A 17 -67.44 -18.64 -3.29
C GLY A 17 -67.11 -18.11 -4.72
N THR A 18 -66.20 -18.74 -5.45
CA THR A 18 -66.37 -19.84 -6.45
C THR A 18 -66.48 -19.33 -7.89
N LEU A 19 -65.43 -19.50 -8.73
CA LEU A 19 -65.12 -20.61 -9.68
C LEU A 19 -65.54 -20.18 -11.09
N ALA A 20 -64.90 -20.48 -12.22
CA ALA A 20 -63.93 -21.49 -12.70
C ALA A 20 -63.63 -21.09 -14.18
N ALA A 21 -62.71 -21.63 -14.99
CA ALA A 21 -61.57 -22.54 -14.92
C ALA A 21 -60.98 -22.65 -16.36
N GLY A 22 -59.78 -23.21 -16.47
CA GLY A 22 -59.16 -23.69 -17.73
C GLY A 22 -57.65 -23.42 -17.76
N ALA A 23 -56.80 -24.15 -17.02
CA ALA A 23 -56.26 -25.49 -17.28
C ALA A 23 -55.46 -25.59 -18.60
N GLY A 24 -54.17 -25.96 -18.66
CA GLY A 24 -53.24 -26.33 -17.59
C GLY A 24 -51.87 -26.83 -18.13
N ILE A 25 -50.97 -27.10 -17.16
CA ILE A 25 -49.95 -28.17 -17.08
C ILE A 25 -48.73 -28.07 -18.04
N ALA A 26 -47.46 -28.28 -17.68
CA ALA A 26 -46.65 -28.34 -16.45
C ALA A 26 -45.17 -28.55 -16.87
N LEU A 27 -44.18 -28.07 -16.10
CA LEU A 27 -42.97 -28.79 -15.60
C LEU A 27 -41.88 -27.81 -15.10
N PHE A 28 -41.30 -28.16 -13.94
CA PHE A 28 -40.38 -27.50 -12.98
C PHE A 28 -38.92 -27.23 -13.47
N PRO A 29 -37.95 -26.72 -12.65
CA PRO A 29 -37.94 -25.67 -11.59
C PRO A 29 -36.73 -24.67 -11.64
N ALA A 30 -36.79 -23.68 -10.75
CA ALA A 30 -35.70 -22.99 -10.01
C ALA A 30 -34.76 -21.98 -10.70
N GLY A 31 -34.94 -20.70 -10.32
CA GLY A 31 -33.94 -19.63 -10.40
C GLY A 31 -34.42 -18.42 -9.59
N PHE A 32 -33.98 -18.30 -8.33
CA PHE A 32 -34.28 -17.17 -7.45
C PHE A 32 -33.52 -15.92 -7.91
N ALA A 33 -34.25 -14.87 -8.29
CA ALA A 33 -33.77 -13.50 -8.37
C ALA A 33 -34.58 -12.66 -7.38
N SER A 34 -33.95 -12.13 -6.33
CA SER A 34 -34.60 -11.23 -5.37
C SER A 34 -34.49 -9.79 -5.82
N ALA A 35 -35.64 -9.16 -5.99
CA ALA A 35 -35.84 -7.76 -6.34
C ALA A 35 -35.44 -6.81 -5.21
N SER A 36 -34.87 -5.67 -5.59
CA SER A 36 -34.69 -4.48 -4.76
C SER A 36 -36.03 -3.87 -4.32
N PRO A 37 -36.04 -3.14 -3.20
CA PRO A 37 -36.82 -1.93 -3.09
C PRO A 37 -35.93 -0.71 -2.81
N LYS A 38 -36.16 0.31 -3.62
CA LYS A 38 -35.63 1.67 -3.56
C LYS A 38 -36.25 2.42 -2.38
N THR A 39 -35.41 2.98 -1.50
CA THR A 39 -35.68 4.23 -0.77
C THR A 39 -34.33 4.89 -0.49
N GLY A 40 -33.90 5.82 -1.36
CA GLY A 40 -32.70 6.62 -1.15
C GLY A 40 -32.99 7.83 -0.23
N PRO A 41 -32.01 8.32 0.53
CA PRO A 41 -32.11 9.64 1.13
C PRO A 41 -31.90 10.71 0.05
N THR A 42 -32.73 11.75 0.16
CA THR A 42 -32.79 12.96 -0.66
C THR A 42 -31.46 13.69 -0.74
N SER A 43 -30.94 13.87 -1.95
CA SER A 43 -29.91 14.84 -2.29
C SER A 43 -30.54 16.24 -2.36
N THR A 44 -30.03 17.18 -1.57
CA THR A 44 -30.29 18.62 -1.79
C THR A 44 -29.28 19.17 -2.81
N PRO A 45 -29.71 20.09 -3.70
CA PRO A 45 -28.98 20.47 -4.90
C PRO A 45 -28.07 21.67 -4.66
N GLY A 46 -26.80 21.55 -5.05
CA GLY A 46 -25.85 22.65 -4.92
C GLY A 46 -24.41 22.33 -5.32
N HIS A 47 -24.18 21.43 -6.27
CA HIS A 47 -22.95 21.39 -7.07
C HIS A 47 -23.29 20.72 -8.40
N THR A 48 -23.59 21.54 -9.41
CA THR A 48 -23.55 21.10 -10.80
C THR A 48 -22.15 20.59 -11.12
N GLY A 49 -22.06 19.36 -11.59
CA GLY A 49 -20.81 18.71 -11.99
C GLY A 49 -20.11 19.44 -13.14
N GLY A 50 -19.27 20.41 -12.79
CA GLY A 50 -18.02 20.62 -13.49
C GLY A 50 -17.04 19.59 -12.94
N GLY A 51 -16.77 18.52 -13.68
CA GLY A 51 -15.75 17.55 -13.28
C GLY A 51 -14.45 18.30 -13.01
N LEU A 52 -13.87 18.13 -11.81
CA LEU A 52 -12.56 18.70 -11.50
C LEU A 52 -11.58 18.20 -12.57
N ALA A 53 -11.06 19.14 -13.37
CA ALA A 53 -10.05 18.83 -14.35
C ALA A 53 -8.74 18.58 -13.60
N TYR A 54 -8.41 17.31 -13.38
CA TYR A 54 -7.12 16.91 -12.84
C TYR A 54 -5.99 17.55 -13.67
N PRO A 55 -4.91 18.02 -13.03
CA PRO A 55 -3.71 18.37 -13.76
C PRO A 55 -3.28 17.20 -14.64
N LYS A 56 -2.84 17.49 -15.87
CA LYS A 56 -2.31 16.52 -16.83
C LYS A 56 -0.81 16.31 -16.69
N GLY A 57 -0.12 17.14 -15.91
CA GLY A 57 1.33 17.08 -15.67
C GLY A 57 1.82 18.21 -14.78
N CYS A 58 3.07 18.12 -14.32
CA CYS A 58 3.62 19.01 -13.28
C CYS A 58 3.71 20.47 -13.70
N ALA A 59 3.95 20.74 -14.99
CA ALA A 59 3.99 22.11 -15.52
C ALA A 59 2.68 22.90 -15.32
N GLN A 60 1.53 22.22 -15.15
CA GLN A 60 0.27 22.91 -14.86
C GLN A 60 0.11 23.31 -13.38
N CYS A 61 1.07 22.93 -12.54
CA CYS A 61 1.18 23.32 -11.15
C CYS A 61 2.43 24.18 -10.86
N SER A 62 3.15 24.59 -11.91
CA SER A 62 4.30 25.48 -11.84
C SER A 62 3.88 26.95 -11.81
N TYR A 63 4.76 27.80 -11.26
CA TYR A 63 4.61 29.25 -11.21
C TYR A 63 5.35 29.95 -12.38
N PRO A 64 5.04 31.24 -12.67
CA PRO A 64 5.77 31.99 -13.70
C PRO A 64 7.28 32.05 -13.40
N GLY A 65 8.11 31.54 -14.30
CA GLY A 65 9.56 31.49 -14.12
C GLY A 65 10.08 30.28 -13.34
N ASP A 66 9.22 29.31 -12.98
CA ASP A 66 9.63 28.04 -12.38
C ASP A 66 10.71 27.37 -13.27
N PRO A 67 11.92 27.10 -12.74
CA PRO A 67 13.00 26.51 -13.51
C PRO A 67 12.75 25.02 -13.84
N GLY A 68 11.82 24.36 -13.13
CA GLY A 68 11.55 22.94 -13.26
C GLY A 68 11.15 22.51 -14.67
N PHE A 69 11.86 21.53 -15.24
CA PHE A 69 11.51 20.93 -16.52
C PHE A 69 11.54 19.40 -16.51
N VAL A 70 10.75 18.80 -17.42
CA VAL A 70 10.69 17.34 -17.61
C VAL A 70 11.74 16.95 -18.64
N ALA A 71 12.62 16.01 -18.27
CA ALA A 71 13.63 15.47 -19.16
C ALA A 71 13.00 14.70 -20.32
N ARG A 72 13.55 14.87 -21.52
CA ARG A 72 13.11 14.19 -22.76
C ARG A 72 14.10 13.16 -23.25
N SER A 73 15.29 13.13 -22.66
CA SER A 73 16.35 12.18 -22.98
C SER A 73 17.16 11.82 -21.73
N PRO A 74 17.87 10.68 -21.72
CA PRO A 74 18.73 10.29 -20.62
C PRO A 74 19.76 11.37 -20.23
N GLY A 75 20.35 12.06 -21.22
CA GLY A 75 21.35 13.10 -20.99
C GLY A 75 20.80 14.38 -20.35
N GLU A 76 19.48 14.57 -20.31
CA GLU A 76 18.85 15.73 -19.66
C GLU A 76 18.46 15.45 -18.20
N LEU A 77 18.46 14.18 -17.75
CA LEU A 77 17.84 13.80 -16.48
C LEU A 77 18.46 14.50 -15.27
N ASP A 78 19.78 14.62 -15.20
CA ASP A 78 20.43 15.28 -14.05
C ASP A 78 20.19 16.79 -14.06
N ALA A 79 20.20 17.44 -15.23
CA ALA A 79 19.85 18.85 -15.34
C ALA A 79 18.37 19.10 -14.99
N ALA A 80 17.48 18.19 -15.38
CA ALA A 80 16.07 18.24 -15.02
C ALA A 80 15.89 18.08 -13.51
N LYS A 81 16.53 17.09 -12.88
CA LYS A 81 16.51 16.93 -11.41
C LYS A 81 16.93 18.21 -10.70
N ALA A 82 18.09 18.76 -11.07
CA ALA A 82 18.61 20.00 -10.49
C ALA A 82 17.65 21.19 -10.68
N SER A 83 16.92 21.24 -11.80
CA SER A 83 15.93 22.29 -12.06
C SER A 83 14.72 22.27 -11.12
N TRP A 84 14.40 21.11 -10.52
CA TRP A 84 13.35 20.98 -9.52
C TRP A 84 13.83 21.20 -8.08
N GLU A 85 15.15 21.22 -7.85
CA GLU A 85 15.78 21.37 -6.54
C GLU A 85 15.94 22.86 -6.17
N THR A 86 14.83 23.59 -6.22
CA THR A 86 14.71 25.00 -5.84
C THR A 86 14.73 25.17 -4.31
N PRO A 87 14.90 26.40 -3.75
CA PRO A 87 14.96 26.59 -2.30
C PRO A 87 13.78 25.98 -1.51
N GLU A 88 12.57 26.00 -2.07
CA GLU A 88 11.37 25.39 -1.50
C GLU A 88 11.30 23.85 -1.64
N TYR A 89 12.18 23.23 -2.43
CA TYR A 89 12.46 21.79 -2.40
C TYR A 89 13.32 21.41 -1.18
N GLY A 90 14.19 22.34 -0.79
CA GLY A 90 15.01 22.28 0.41
C GLY A 90 16.28 21.43 0.28
N TYR A 91 16.78 20.92 1.41
CA TYR A 91 18.15 20.44 1.53
C TYR A 91 18.26 19.15 2.34
N TYR A 92 19.29 18.34 2.06
CA TYR A 92 19.54 17.05 2.72
C TYR A 92 19.55 17.11 4.25
N THR A 93 20.15 18.16 4.82
CA THR A 93 20.20 18.40 6.28
C THR A 93 19.02 19.21 6.81
N GLY A 94 18.16 19.73 5.94
CA GLY A 94 17.12 20.70 6.30
C GLY A 94 17.62 22.11 6.64
N HIS A 95 18.90 22.40 6.39
CA HIS A 95 19.48 23.73 6.58
C HIS A 95 19.74 24.42 5.25
N ASN A 96 19.30 25.67 5.11
CA ASN A 96 19.69 26.49 3.97
C ASN A 96 21.17 26.92 4.09
N PRO A 97 22.05 26.53 3.16
CA PRO A 97 23.47 26.92 3.21
C PRO A 97 23.68 28.44 3.10
N SER A 98 22.70 29.19 2.60
CA SER A 98 22.74 30.65 2.51
C SER A 98 22.41 31.34 3.83
N ASN A 99 21.90 30.61 4.83
CA ASN A 99 21.56 31.10 6.16
C ASN A 99 22.25 30.22 7.22
N PRO A 100 23.52 30.51 7.59
CA PRO A 100 24.30 29.62 8.45
C PRO A 100 23.69 29.56 9.86
N GLY A 101 23.13 28.39 10.20
CA GLY A 101 22.52 28.09 11.49
C GLY A 101 22.40 26.58 11.73
N THR A 102 22.06 26.20 12.96
CA THR A 102 21.90 24.78 13.38
C THR A 102 20.43 24.35 13.48
N ALA A 103 19.48 25.25 13.27
CA ALA A 103 18.05 24.95 13.26
C ALA A 103 17.61 24.55 11.85
N VAL A 104 16.85 23.47 11.72
CA VAL A 104 16.22 23.10 10.44
C VAL A 104 15.26 24.23 10.07
N ASP A 105 15.48 24.86 8.93
CA ASP A 105 14.71 26.01 8.46
C ASP A 105 14.13 25.80 7.05
N SER A 106 14.48 24.69 6.42
CA SER A 106 14.11 24.35 5.06
C SER A 106 13.53 22.94 4.99
N PRO A 107 12.74 22.61 3.96
CA PRO A 107 12.29 21.25 3.72
C PRO A 107 13.46 20.29 3.61
N TRP A 108 13.30 19.09 4.12
CA TRP A 108 14.22 17.98 3.88
C TRP A 108 13.46 16.72 3.47
N GLN A 109 12.14 16.72 3.68
CA GLN A 109 11.27 15.60 3.40
C GLN A 109 11.20 15.25 1.90
N LEU A 110 11.39 16.22 1.00
CA LEU A 110 11.41 15.99 -0.44
C LEU A 110 12.72 15.34 -0.88
N VAL A 111 13.84 15.80 -0.31
CA VAL A 111 15.17 15.24 -0.53
C VAL A 111 15.24 13.80 -0.05
N ALA A 112 14.73 13.52 1.15
CA ALA A 112 14.78 12.19 1.76
C ALA A 112 14.07 11.10 0.95
N VAL A 113 13.05 11.47 0.18
CA VAL A 113 12.31 10.53 -0.69
C VAL A 113 12.72 10.62 -2.17
N ASN A 114 13.78 11.38 -2.49
CA ASN A 114 14.29 11.61 -3.84
C ASN A 114 13.22 12.13 -4.83
N ALA A 115 12.39 13.08 -4.39
CA ALA A 115 11.23 13.54 -5.17
C ALA A 115 11.59 14.20 -6.52
N SER A 116 12.75 14.88 -6.61
CA SER A 116 13.21 15.55 -7.84
C SER A 116 13.32 14.62 -9.04
N THR A 117 13.64 13.33 -8.81
CA THR A 117 13.70 12.33 -9.90
C THR A 117 12.32 12.07 -10.50
N ALA A 118 11.28 11.96 -9.66
CA ALA A 118 9.92 11.78 -10.15
C ALA A 118 9.44 13.03 -10.91
N TYR A 119 9.74 14.23 -10.41
CA TYR A 119 9.38 15.49 -11.08
C TYR A 119 10.09 15.66 -12.43
N ALA A 120 11.38 15.34 -12.48
CA ALA A 120 12.16 15.33 -13.72
C ALA A 120 11.61 14.35 -14.77
N LEU A 121 10.94 13.27 -14.34
CA LEU A 121 10.22 12.33 -15.20
C LEU A 121 8.75 12.73 -15.44
N GLY A 122 8.29 13.84 -14.87
CA GLY A 122 6.96 14.41 -15.07
C GLY A 122 5.87 13.90 -14.13
N TYR A 123 6.23 13.32 -12.98
CA TYR A 123 5.31 12.74 -12.00
C TYR A 123 5.33 13.49 -10.66
N CYS A 124 4.22 14.10 -10.30
CA CYS A 124 4.01 14.90 -9.08
C CYS A 124 2.64 14.60 -8.42
N GLY A 125 2.04 13.44 -8.74
CA GLY A 125 0.73 13.03 -8.21
C GLY A 125 -0.45 13.44 -9.09
N GLN A 126 -0.20 13.95 -10.29
CA GLN A 126 -1.25 14.34 -11.23
C GLN A 126 -2.21 13.19 -11.55
N GLY A 127 -3.51 13.50 -11.66
CA GLY A 127 -4.55 12.49 -11.92
C GLY A 127 -4.87 11.56 -10.76
N VAL A 128 -4.26 11.77 -9.58
CA VAL A 128 -4.47 10.93 -8.39
C VAL A 128 -5.34 11.64 -7.37
N ALA A 129 -6.20 10.86 -6.73
CA ALA A 129 -7.05 11.28 -5.63
C ALA A 129 -6.53 10.68 -4.32
N LEU A 130 -6.16 11.55 -3.39
CA LEU A 130 -5.73 11.21 -2.04
C LEU A 130 -6.78 11.70 -1.05
N GLY A 131 -6.85 11.06 0.11
CA GLY A 131 -7.73 11.41 1.21
C GLY A 131 -6.93 11.84 2.43
N MET A 132 -7.51 12.70 3.26
CA MET A 132 -7.00 13.03 4.58
C MET A 132 -8.15 13.00 5.58
N MET A 133 -7.97 12.26 6.67
CA MET A 133 -8.86 12.28 7.83
C MET A 133 -8.07 12.89 8.98
N ASP A 134 -8.33 14.15 9.34
CA ASP A 134 -7.58 14.89 10.37
C ASP A 134 -8.49 15.91 11.10
N SER A 135 -7.95 16.95 11.72
CA SER A 135 -8.66 18.05 12.40
C SER A 135 -9.40 19.02 11.47
N GLY A 136 -9.32 18.81 10.15
CA GLY A 136 -9.70 19.77 9.12
C GLY A 136 -8.49 20.58 8.65
N TYR A 137 -8.71 21.69 7.93
CA TYR A 137 -7.63 22.55 7.44
C TYR A 137 -8.07 24.01 7.34
N ARG A 138 -7.10 24.94 7.42
CA ARG A 138 -7.31 26.37 7.22
C ARG A 138 -7.49 26.66 5.72
N THR A 139 -8.74 26.86 5.30
CA THR A 139 -9.10 27.03 3.88
C THR A 139 -8.50 28.26 3.21
N THR A 140 -8.13 29.27 3.99
CA THR A 140 -7.61 30.56 3.52
C THR A 140 -6.09 30.59 3.38
N HIS A 141 -5.39 29.53 3.77
CA HIS A 141 -3.93 29.48 3.70
C HIS A 141 -3.44 29.53 2.24
N GLU A 142 -2.53 30.44 1.92
CA GLU A 142 -2.09 30.76 0.55
C GLU A 142 -1.30 29.62 -0.11
N ALA A 143 -0.58 28.83 0.71
CA ALA A 143 0.17 27.65 0.26
C ALA A 143 -0.70 26.48 -0.24
N PHE A 144 -2.01 26.66 -0.36
CA PHE A 144 -2.92 25.63 -0.80
C PHE A 144 -3.43 25.88 -2.22
N GLN A 145 -3.22 24.89 -3.08
CA GLN A 145 -3.81 24.89 -4.40
C GLN A 145 -5.31 24.58 -4.31
N THR A 146 -6.11 25.60 -3.98
CA THR A 146 -7.53 25.49 -3.60
C THR A 146 -8.37 24.66 -4.59
N ARG A 147 -8.09 24.73 -5.89
CA ARG A 147 -8.75 23.91 -6.94
C ARG A 147 -8.53 22.40 -6.81
N LEU A 148 -7.51 21.98 -6.05
CA LEU A 148 -7.16 20.57 -5.82
C LEU A 148 -7.52 20.10 -4.41
N ILE A 149 -8.14 20.93 -3.57
CA ILE A 149 -8.53 20.54 -2.22
C ILE A 149 -10.04 20.57 -2.13
N VAL A 150 -10.62 19.41 -1.84
CA VAL A 150 -12.05 19.18 -1.80
C VAL A 150 -12.44 18.72 -0.39
N PRO A 151 -13.11 19.56 0.42
CA PRO A 151 -13.66 19.10 1.68
C PRO A 151 -14.84 18.15 1.39
N VAL A 152 -14.79 16.92 1.92
CA VAL A 152 -15.93 16.01 1.80
C VAL A 152 -17.03 16.40 2.77
N ARG A 153 -18.27 16.14 2.35
CA ARG A 153 -19.49 16.37 3.14
C ARG A 153 -20.22 15.05 3.33
N ALA A 154 -20.54 14.72 4.57
CA ALA A 154 -21.43 13.62 4.90
C ALA A 154 -22.19 13.94 6.19
N ALA A 155 -23.24 13.18 6.48
CA ALA A 155 -24.00 13.33 7.71
C ALA A 155 -24.54 11.97 8.15
N GLY A 156 -24.88 11.86 9.42
CA GLY A 156 -25.45 10.66 9.99
C GLY A 156 -26.01 10.93 11.38
N VAL A 157 -26.28 9.86 12.11
CA VAL A 157 -26.77 9.90 13.49
C VAL A 157 -25.85 9.02 14.32
N TYR A 158 -25.37 9.52 15.45
CA TYR A 158 -24.50 8.73 16.33
C TYR A 158 -25.24 7.47 16.81
N GLY A 159 -24.58 6.32 16.72
CA GLY A 159 -25.12 5.04 17.18
C GLY A 159 -24.90 4.79 18.67
N THR A 160 -23.88 5.42 19.25
CA THR A 160 -23.52 5.35 20.67
C THR A 160 -23.28 6.73 21.26
N SER A 161 -23.23 6.80 22.59
CA SER A 161 -22.82 8.01 23.31
C SER A 161 -21.40 7.87 23.85
N GLY A 162 -20.70 8.98 24.05
CA GLY A 162 -19.37 8.96 24.61
C GLY A 162 -18.67 10.30 24.52
N PHE A 163 -17.34 10.26 24.54
CA PHE A 163 -16.48 11.44 24.57
C PHE A 163 -15.27 11.26 23.67
N GLY A 164 -14.96 12.31 22.89
CA GLY A 164 -13.80 12.34 22.02
C GLY A 164 -12.48 12.51 22.78
N TYR A 165 -12.41 13.39 23.79
CA TYR A 165 -11.18 13.66 24.55
C TYR A 165 -11.20 12.97 25.91
N ARG A 166 -10.12 12.25 26.20
CA ARG A 166 -9.93 11.44 27.41
C ARG A 166 -8.48 11.51 27.94
N ASN A 167 -7.78 12.60 27.62
CA ASN A 167 -6.42 12.91 28.07
C ASN A 167 -6.39 13.62 29.43
N ALA A 168 -7.50 13.59 30.17
CA ALA A 168 -7.65 14.13 31.51
C ALA A 168 -8.62 13.22 32.29
N ALA A 169 -8.67 13.38 33.61
CA ALA A 169 -9.58 12.60 34.45
C ALA A 169 -11.06 12.82 34.08
N THR A 170 -11.40 14.06 33.68
CA THR A 170 -12.73 14.43 33.18
C THR A 170 -12.74 14.43 31.65
N PRO A 171 -13.54 13.58 31.01
CA PRO A 171 -13.61 13.53 29.56
C PRO A 171 -14.35 14.74 28.97
N ALA A 172 -14.07 15.07 27.71
CA ALA A 172 -14.66 16.23 27.01
C ALA A 172 -14.99 15.91 25.54
N ASN A 173 -15.70 16.83 24.86
CA ASN A 173 -16.29 16.64 23.52
C ASN A 173 -17.28 15.48 23.49
N PRO A 174 -18.43 15.63 24.16
CA PRO A 174 -19.46 14.60 24.15
C PRO A 174 -20.04 14.40 22.75
N PHE A 175 -20.43 13.17 22.47
CA PHE A 175 -21.34 12.82 21.40
C PHE A 175 -22.45 11.94 21.99
N THR A 176 -23.67 12.06 21.48
CA THR A 176 -24.85 11.41 22.07
C THR A 176 -25.56 10.55 21.04
N ALA A 177 -25.86 9.30 21.39
CA ALA A 177 -26.65 8.41 20.57
C ALA A 177 -27.98 9.06 20.17
N GLY A 178 -28.35 8.95 18.89
CA GLY A 178 -29.56 9.55 18.35
C GLY A 178 -29.42 11.02 17.92
N GLU A 179 -28.33 11.70 18.28
CA GLU A 179 -28.06 13.05 17.78
C GLU A 179 -27.46 13.03 16.37
N PRO A 180 -27.86 13.97 15.49
CA PRO A 180 -27.29 14.09 14.17
C PRO A 180 -25.86 14.63 14.23
N PHE A 181 -25.02 14.20 13.29
CA PHE A 181 -23.67 14.73 13.08
C PHE A 181 -23.43 15.10 11.63
N THR A 182 -22.43 15.94 11.40
CA THR A 182 -21.92 16.26 10.06
C THR A 182 -20.41 16.06 9.98
N VAL A 183 -19.97 15.56 8.83
CA VAL A 183 -18.57 15.49 8.41
C VAL A 183 -18.35 16.63 7.42
N ALA A 184 -17.39 17.49 7.74
CA ALA A 184 -17.15 18.76 7.07
C ALA A 184 -15.66 19.09 7.13
N GLY A 185 -14.90 18.73 6.09
CA GLY A 185 -13.43 18.80 6.12
C GLY A 185 -12.81 20.20 6.26
N ASP A 186 -13.56 21.25 5.92
CA ASP A 186 -13.16 22.66 5.97
C ASP A 186 -13.67 23.40 7.22
N GLN A 187 -14.33 22.72 8.15
CA GLN A 187 -14.86 23.33 9.37
C GLN A 187 -14.10 22.84 10.59
N ALA A 188 -13.41 23.74 11.29
CA ALA A 188 -12.86 23.42 12.61
C ALA A 188 -13.99 23.28 13.63
N ARG A 189 -13.74 22.43 14.63
CA ARG A 189 -14.65 22.27 15.76
C ARG A 189 -14.56 23.44 16.75
N THR A 190 -13.36 23.95 17.03
CA THR A 190 -13.12 24.90 18.14
C THR A 190 -12.10 26.00 17.82
N THR A 191 -11.78 26.24 16.54
CA THR A 191 -10.69 27.08 15.96
C THR A 191 -9.35 26.38 15.68
N ASP A 192 -9.16 25.14 16.14
CA ASP A 192 -7.93 24.37 15.91
C ASP A 192 -7.95 23.63 14.56
N TYR A 193 -7.40 24.29 13.53
CA TYR A 193 -7.07 23.70 12.22
C TYR A 193 -5.60 23.25 12.14
N SER A 194 -4.83 23.42 13.22
CA SER A 194 -3.37 23.54 13.16
C SER A 194 -2.69 22.30 12.63
N HIS A 195 -3.10 21.16 13.16
CA HIS A 195 -2.50 19.89 12.81
C HIS A 195 -2.79 19.51 11.36
N GLY A 196 -4.06 19.49 10.94
CA GLY A 196 -4.45 19.06 9.60
C GLY A 196 -4.04 20.05 8.51
N THR A 197 -3.94 21.35 8.83
CA THR A 197 -3.32 22.34 7.93
C THR A 197 -1.89 21.94 7.60
N GLY A 198 -1.07 21.66 8.61
CA GLY A 198 0.32 21.26 8.40
C GLY A 198 0.46 19.95 7.63
N MET A 199 -0.36 18.94 7.95
CA MET A 199 -0.32 17.64 7.26
C MET A 199 -0.69 17.79 5.77
N LEU A 200 -1.67 18.62 5.46
CA LEU A 200 -2.07 18.93 4.09
C LEU A 200 -0.96 19.65 3.33
N GLY A 201 -0.21 20.54 3.99
CA GLY A 201 0.95 21.22 3.41
C GLY A 201 2.06 20.26 2.96
N VAL A 202 2.35 19.23 3.77
CA VAL A 202 3.35 18.19 3.44
C VAL A 202 2.94 17.37 2.22
N THR A 203 1.66 17.03 2.09
CA THR A 203 1.18 16.24 0.95
C THR A 203 1.00 17.09 -0.30
N SER A 204 0.30 18.22 -0.22
CA SER A 204 -0.22 18.95 -1.38
C SER A 204 -0.03 20.47 -1.32
N GLY A 205 0.93 20.96 -0.55
CA GLY A 205 1.34 22.38 -0.62
C GLY A 205 1.67 22.78 -2.06
N ILE A 206 1.22 23.95 -2.47
CA ILE A 206 1.48 24.49 -3.82
C ILE A 206 2.98 24.70 -4.03
N ARG A 207 3.42 24.58 -5.28
CA ARG A 207 4.76 24.99 -5.71
C ARG A 207 4.66 26.42 -6.24
N ASP A 208 5.16 27.39 -5.47
CA ASP A 208 5.04 28.82 -5.79
C ASP A 208 6.30 29.65 -5.44
N ASP A 209 7.48 29.01 -5.37
CA ASP A 209 8.77 29.64 -5.02
C ASP A 209 8.90 30.10 -3.56
N LYS A 210 7.94 29.75 -2.69
CA LYS A 210 7.93 30.19 -1.29
C LYS A 210 8.10 29.02 -0.34
N ASP A 211 8.92 29.23 0.70
CA ASP A 211 9.06 28.42 1.94
C ASP A 211 9.13 26.88 1.79
N GLN A 212 8.07 26.22 1.30
CA GLN A 212 8.00 24.79 1.02
C GLN A 212 6.90 24.45 0.00
N HIS A 213 7.01 23.29 -0.64
CA HIS A 213 5.90 22.68 -1.38
C HIS A 213 5.64 21.21 -0.96
N GLY A 214 4.43 20.73 -1.26
CA GLY A 214 4.05 19.35 -0.98
C GLY A 214 4.71 18.35 -1.93
N ILE A 215 4.89 17.11 -1.48
CA ILE A 215 5.51 16.04 -2.30
C ILE A 215 4.61 15.61 -3.47
N ALA A 216 3.29 15.64 -3.29
CA ALA A 216 2.31 15.25 -4.29
C ALA A 216 1.42 16.43 -4.69
N PHE A 217 2.05 17.59 -4.94
CA PHE A 217 1.41 18.87 -5.25
C PHE A 217 0.49 18.85 -6.50
N GLY A 218 0.57 17.81 -7.35
CA GLY A 218 -0.35 17.57 -8.46
C GLY A 218 -1.61 16.78 -8.13
N SER A 219 -1.73 16.24 -6.91
CA SER A 219 -2.85 15.38 -6.49
C SER A 219 -4.08 16.18 -6.09
N VAL A 220 -5.26 15.59 -6.26
CA VAL A 220 -6.48 16.08 -5.61
C VAL A 220 -6.56 15.51 -4.20
N MET A 221 -6.76 16.38 -3.20
CA MET A 221 -6.92 16.03 -1.80
C MET A 221 -8.39 16.11 -1.40
N TYR A 222 -8.96 14.99 -0.96
CA TYR A 222 -10.25 14.94 -0.30
C TYR A 222 -10.06 14.99 1.22
N VAL A 223 -10.69 15.96 1.89
CA VAL A 223 -10.45 16.19 3.33
C VAL A 223 -11.71 15.91 4.13
N ALA A 224 -11.59 15.03 5.12
CA ALA A 224 -12.60 14.74 6.14
C ALA A 224 -12.05 15.10 7.53
N LYS A 225 -12.95 15.27 8.51
CA LYS A 225 -12.58 15.60 9.89
C LYS A 225 -12.81 14.44 10.88
N THR A 226 -11.95 14.29 11.88
CA THR A 226 -12.05 13.30 12.97
C THR A 226 -13.17 13.57 13.97
N GLY A 227 -13.77 14.76 13.92
CA GLY A 227 -14.75 15.21 14.92
C GLY A 227 -14.10 15.82 16.17
N GLY A 228 -12.79 16.06 16.13
CA GLY A 228 -11.98 16.68 17.16
C GLY A 228 -10.74 17.38 16.59
N SER A 229 -9.71 17.52 17.42
CA SER A 229 -8.38 18.08 17.11
C SER A 229 -7.31 17.02 17.41
N ASP A 230 -6.03 17.34 17.21
CA ASP A 230 -4.92 16.39 17.44
C ASP A 230 -4.76 15.96 18.91
N THR A 231 -5.33 16.71 19.86
CA THR A 231 -5.31 16.34 21.28
C THR A 231 -6.32 15.24 21.64
N GLN A 232 -7.10 14.75 20.66
CA GLN A 232 -8.11 13.72 20.84
C GLN A 232 -7.46 12.35 21.11
N SER A 233 -7.71 11.81 22.31
CA SER A 233 -7.26 10.45 22.65
C SER A 233 -8.05 9.41 21.84
N HIS A 234 -7.33 8.66 21.00
CA HIS A 234 -7.93 7.72 20.04
C HIS A 234 -7.92 6.27 20.54
N GLY A 235 -8.35 6.09 21.81
CA GLY A 235 -8.65 4.79 22.40
C GLY A 235 -9.98 4.20 21.88
N PRO A 236 -10.51 3.12 22.49
CA PRO A 236 -11.68 2.40 21.97
C PRO A 236 -13.03 3.12 22.12
N PHE A 237 -13.04 4.44 22.33
CA PHE A 237 -14.19 5.17 22.87
C PHE A 237 -14.97 5.97 21.84
N HIS A 238 -15.00 5.53 20.59
CA HIS A 238 -15.60 6.27 19.49
C HIS A 238 -16.81 5.56 18.88
N ASP A 239 -17.72 6.35 18.31
CA ASP A 239 -18.88 5.81 17.61
C ASP A 239 -18.52 5.19 16.25
N TYR A 240 -18.99 3.96 16.01
CA TYR A 240 -18.78 3.25 14.74
C TYR A 240 -19.35 4.03 13.55
N VAL A 241 -20.57 4.58 13.69
CA VAL A 241 -21.33 5.17 12.58
C VAL A 241 -20.63 6.41 12.04
N TYR A 242 -20.14 7.28 12.91
CA TYR A 242 -19.34 8.45 12.54
C TYR A 242 -18.11 8.08 11.73
N TRP A 243 -17.29 7.15 12.25
CA TRP A 243 -16.02 6.79 11.62
C TRP A 243 -16.22 6.03 10.31
N HIS A 244 -17.24 5.17 10.21
CA HIS A 244 -17.62 4.56 8.94
C HIS A 244 -18.02 5.65 7.93
N THR A 245 -18.93 6.55 8.33
CA THR A 245 -19.47 7.60 7.44
C THR A 245 -18.38 8.52 6.91
N ALA A 246 -17.46 8.99 7.76
CA ALA A 246 -16.39 9.89 7.36
C ALA A 246 -15.37 9.23 6.41
N ASN A 247 -14.92 8.00 6.71
CA ASN A 247 -13.98 7.29 5.85
C ASN A 247 -14.64 6.86 4.55
N LYS A 248 -15.91 6.42 4.60
CA LYS A 248 -16.68 6.06 3.41
C LYS A 248 -16.89 7.26 2.48
N ALA A 249 -17.08 8.47 3.02
CA ALA A 249 -17.15 9.70 2.22
C ALA A 249 -15.85 9.99 1.46
N LEU A 250 -14.68 9.73 2.06
CA LEU A 250 -13.39 9.83 1.35
C LEU A 250 -13.27 8.78 0.24
N VAL A 251 -13.65 7.53 0.54
CA VAL A 251 -13.64 6.43 -0.44
C VAL A 251 -14.59 6.72 -1.61
N ASP A 252 -15.80 7.19 -1.34
CA ASP A 252 -16.81 7.53 -2.35
C ASP A 252 -16.41 8.74 -3.21
N ALA A 253 -15.60 9.64 -2.65
CA ALA A 253 -14.97 10.72 -3.41
C ALA A 253 -13.82 10.24 -4.31
N GLY A 254 -13.42 8.97 -4.20
CA GLY A 254 -12.40 8.34 -5.04
C GLY A 254 -10.99 8.35 -4.42
N ALA A 255 -10.85 8.61 -3.12
CA ALA A 255 -9.55 8.55 -2.45
C ALA A 255 -8.94 7.14 -2.57
N GLN A 256 -7.78 7.07 -3.22
CA GLN A 256 -7.02 5.82 -3.40
C GLN A 256 -6.14 5.52 -2.19
N VAL A 257 -5.68 6.56 -1.50
CA VAL A 257 -4.85 6.48 -0.29
C VAL A 257 -5.34 7.51 0.70
N ILE A 258 -5.53 7.14 1.97
CA ILE A 258 -6.02 8.02 3.03
C ILE A 258 -4.92 8.23 4.07
N ASN A 259 -4.46 9.48 4.23
CA ASN A 259 -3.64 9.93 5.34
C ASN A 259 -4.46 9.98 6.63
N SER A 260 -3.97 9.36 7.70
CA SER A 260 -4.57 9.37 9.04
C SER A 260 -3.49 9.64 10.08
N SER A 261 -3.06 10.90 10.16
CA SER A 261 -1.96 11.39 11.01
C SER A 261 -2.32 11.63 12.48
N TRP A 262 -3.46 11.14 12.95
CA TRP A 262 -3.93 11.36 14.31
C TRP A 262 -3.66 10.16 15.20
N GLY A 263 -3.48 10.40 16.50
CA GLY A 263 -3.41 9.27 17.40
C GLY A 263 -2.84 9.45 18.79
N SER A 264 -3.38 10.35 19.60
CA SER A 264 -2.96 10.44 21.00
C SER A 264 -3.20 9.10 21.72
N TYR A 265 -2.29 8.79 22.63
CA TYR A 265 -2.30 7.57 23.42
C TYR A 265 -3.43 7.59 24.45
N VAL A 266 -3.79 6.41 24.94
CA VAL A 266 -4.61 6.29 26.13
C VAL A 266 -3.69 6.49 27.34
N GLN A 267 -4.05 7.42 28.22
CA GLN A 267 -3.27 7.72 29.42
C GLN A 267 -3.58 6.75 30.56
N THR A 268 -2.53 6.39 31.30
CA THR A 268 -2.66 5.75 32.61
C THR A 268 -2.51 6.79 33.70
N ILE A 269 -3.08 6.54 34.87
CA ILE A 269 -2.67 7.25 36.08
C ILE A 269 -1.17 6.96 36.31
N ASP A 270 -0.45 7.86 36.98
CA ASP A 270 0.97 7.70 37.28
C ASP A 270 1.24 6.37 38.02
N ARG A 271 1.75 5.40 37.26
CA ARG A 271 1.98 4.04 37.75
C ARG A 271 3.02 3.99 38.85
N SER A 272 3.85 5.01 39.05
CA SER A 272 4.82 5.06 40.15
C SER A 272 4.20 5.43 41.51
N ARG A 273 3.01 6.00 41.49
CA ARG A 273 2.30 6.51 42.67
C ARG A 273 1.02 5.74 42.97
N PHE A 274 0.31 5.30 41.94
CA PHE A 274 -1.00 4.68 42.08
C PHE A 274 -0.96 3.19 41.78
N ASP A 275 -1.75 2.41 42.52
CA ASP A 275 -1.96 0.99 42.23
C ASP A 275 -2.95 0.77 41.08
N GLY A 276 -3.21 -0.49 40.74
CA GLY A 276 -4.13 -0.86 39.67
C GLY A 276 -5.60 -0.52 39.91
N LEU A 277 -5.98 -0.13 41.14
CA LEU A 277 -7.32 0.36 41.48
C LEU A 277 -7.38 1.88 41.60
N GLY A 278 -6.24 2.57 41.40
CA GLY A 278 -6.16 4.02 41.52
C GLY A 278 -5.99 4.52 42.94
N ASN A 279 -5.62 3.66 43.91
CA ASN A 279 -5.29 4.12 45.26
C ASN A 279 -3.94 4.83 45.25
N ASP A 280 -3.88 6.01 45.88
CA ASP A 280 -2.65 6.79 46.01
C ASP A 280 -1.74 6.18 47.09
N LEU A 281 -0.59 5.64 46.68
CA LEU A 281 0.41 5.08 47.58
C LEU A 281 1.47 6.12 48.00
N GLY A 282 1.31 7.38 47.58
CA GLY A 282 2.28 8.45 47.77
C GLY A 282 3.34 8.49 46.67
N VAL A 283 4.17 9.54 46.69
CA VAL A 283 5.27 9.71 45.72
C VAL A 283 6.16 8.46 45.75
N ASN A 284 6.36 7.84 44.58
CA ASN A 284 7.13 6.60 44.42
C ASN A 284 6.57 5.38 45.17
N GLY A 285 5.34 5.45 45.70
CA GLY A 285 4.75 4.43 46.56
C GLY A 285 4.47 3.09 45.87
N ASN A 286 4.38 3.06 44.53
CA ASN A 286 4.14 1.84 43.77
C ASN A 286 5.39 1.31 43.04
N LEU A 287 6.58 1.92 43.18
CA LEU A 287 7.77 1.53 42.38
C LEU A 287 8.11 0.03 42.43
N ALA A 288 7.84 -0.65 43.54
CA ALA A 288 8.13 -2.07 43.71
C ALA A 288 7.26 -2.98 42.83
N ASN A 289 6.00 -2.60 42.61
CA ASN A 289 5.01 -3.44 41.94
C ASN A 289 4.57 -2.84 40.60
N ALA A 290 4.81 -1.57 40.35
CA ALA A 290 4.34 -0.89 39.15
C ALA A 290 4.88 -1.54 37.87
N TYR A 291 4.01 -1.71 36.87
CA TYR A 291 4.42 -2.11 35.53
C TYR A 291 5.14 -0.98 34.80
N GLN A 292 6.31 -0.59 35.30
CA GLN A 292 7.12 0.49 34.76
C GLN A 292 8.01 -0.06 33.66
N LEU A 293 7.60 0.21 32.44
CA LEU A 293 8.41 -0.06 31.27
C LEU A 293 9.19 1.18 30.91
N ARG A 294 10.48 0.98 30.69
CA ARG A 294 11.32 1.94 30.00
C ARG A 294 10.92 1.91 28.53
N GLY A 295 10.74 3.10 27.94
CA GLY A 295 10.66 3.22 26.49
C GLY A 295 11.92 2.61 25.84
N LYS A 296 11.79 2.17 24.59
CA LYS A 296 12.82 1.44 23.85
C LYS A 296 14.18 2.13 23.92
N ASP A 297 14.21 3.44 23.72
CA ASP A 297 15.41 4.28 23.70
C ASP A 297 15.52 5.27 24.88
N SER A 298 14.49 5.36 25.72
CA SER A 298 14.44 6.21 26.91
C SER A 298 15.59 5.86 27.85
N ALA A 299 16.09 6.79 28.66
CA ALA A 299 17.03 6.51 29.77
C ALA A 299 16.31 6.14 31.08
N SER A 300 15.03 6.50 31.20
CA SER A 300 14.25 6.42 32.44
C SER A 300 13.04 5.50 32.29
N ALA A 301 12.88 4.59 33.26
CA ALA A 301 11.70 3.72 33.37
C ALA A 301 10.43 4.49 33.77
N THR A 302 10.56 5.64 34.42
CA THR A 302 9.42 6.46 34.85
C THR A 302 8.95 7.45 33.79
N ALA A 303 9.77 7.71 32.76
CA ALA A 303 9.40 8.61 31.65
C ALA A 303 8.10 8.18 30.97
N MET A 304 7.80 6.87 30.99
CA MET A 304 6.60 6.31 30.37
C MET A 304 5.50 5.96 31.38
N ALA A 305 5.64 6.30 32.67
CA ALA A 305 4.73 5.84 33.73
C ALA A 305 3.25 6.24 33.55
N THR A 306 2.94 7.24 32.73
CA THR A 306 1.57 7.74 32.46
C THR A 306 1.04 7.39 31.07
N ILE A 307 1.79 6.58 30.31
CA ILE A 307 1.45 6.19 28.94
C ILE A 307 1.14 4.70 28.90
N LEU A 308 0.06 4.33 28.19
CA LEU A 308 -0.25 2.93 27.96
C LEU A 308 0.90 2.23 27.18
N PRO A 309 1.44 1.11 27.71
CA PRO A 309 2.62 0.48 27.12
C PRO A 309 2.34 -0.16 25.75
N ASN A 310 3.41 -0.30 24.95
CA ASN A 310 3.45 -1.04 23.68
C ASN A 310 4.81 -1.73 23.46
N GLU A 311 5.47 -2.17 24.53
CA GLU A 311 6.81 -2.73 24.41
C GLU A 311 6.78 -4.17 23.93
N TYR A 312 5.76 -4.93 24.35
CA TYR A 312 5.60 -6.34 24.05
C TYR A 312 4.26 -6.64 23.39
N LEU A 313 4.14 -7.85 22.82
CA LEU A 313 2.88 -8.35 22.26
C LEU A 313 1.72 -8.26 23.26
N LYS A 314 1.96 -8.59 24.54
CA LYS A 314 0.92 -8.59 25.58
C LYS A 314 0.34 -7.19 25.84
N ASP A 315 1.10 -6.12 25.59
CA ASP A 315 0.65 -4.74 25.75
C ASP A 315 -0.28 -4.32 24.61
N LEU A 316 0.11 -4.67 23.39
CA LEU A 316 -0.68 -4.44 22.19
C LEU A 316 -1.97 -5.28 22.20
N GLU A 317 -1.88 -6.51 22.69
CA GLU A 317 -3.03 -7.39 22.84
C GLU A 317 -4.00 -6.90 23.91
N TYR A 318 -3.51 -6.33 25.01
CA TYR A 318 -4.38 -5.65 25.99
C TYR A 318 -5.18 -4.53 25.34
N GLN A 319 -4.58 -3.71 24.47
CA GLN A 319 -5.33 -2.70 23.72
C GLN A 319 -6.41 -3.34 22.84
N TYR A 320 -6.07 -4.40 22.10
CA TYR A 320 -7.06 -5.14 21.32
C TYR A 320 -8.21 -5.66 22.20
N PHE A 321 -7.93 -6.19 23.39
CA PHE A 321 -8.95 -6.63 24.33
C PHE A 321 -9.80 -5.49 24.89
N LEU A 322 -9.19 -4.33 25.18
CA LEU A 322 -9.93 -3.15 25.62
C LEU A 322 -10.89 -2.64 24.54
N PHE A 323 -10.47 -2.70 23.27
CA PHE A 323 -11.36 -2.51 22.12
C PHE A 323 -12.49 -3.54 22.14
N LYS A 324 -12.17 -4.84 22.19
CA LYS A 324 -13.18 -5.91 22.21
C LYS A 324 -14.20 -5.74 23.34
N LYS A 325 -13.75 -5.44 24.56
CA LYS A 325 -14.63 -5.16 25.71
C LYS A 325 -15.55 -3.97 25.44
N SER A 326 -15.02 -2.87 24.92
CA SER A 326 -15.79 -1.64 24.72
C SER A 326 -16.91 -1.77 23.69
N TYR A 327 -16.76 -2.64 22.68
CA TYR A 327 -17.77 -2.86 21.63
C TYR A 327 -18.57 -4.16 21.78
N SER A 328 -18.27 -4.99 22.78
CA SER A 328 -19.07 -6.18 23.12
C SER A 328 -20.30 -5.80 23.94
N GLU A 329 -21.29 -6.68 24.02
CA GLU A 329 -22.48 -6.46 24.83
C GLU A 329 -22.10 -6.10 26.29
N GLY A 330 -22.67 -5.01 26.82
CA GLY A 330 -22.29 -4.44 28.12
C GLY A 330 -21.14 -3.43 28.10
N GLY A 331 -20.44 -3.25 26.97
CA GLY A 331 -19.42 -2.22 26.78
C GLY A 331 -19.99 -0.84 26.47
N ILE A 332 -19.24 0.24 26.80
CA ILE A 332 -19.73 1.62 26.63
C ILE A 332 -19.91 2.08 25.18
N GLN A 333 -19.37 1.35 24.20
CA GLN A 333 -19.53 1.62 22.78
C GLN A 333 -20.25 0.45 22.06
N TYR A 334 -21.00 -0.37 22.80
CA TYR A 334 -21.82 -1.40 22.20
C TYR A 334 -22.94 -0.78 21.36
N ASN A 335 -22.98 -1.14 20.08
CA ASN A 335 -24.04 -0.76 19.16
C ASN A 335 -24.78 -2.03 18.69
N PRO A 336 -26.08 -2.20 19.00
CA PRO A 336 -26.82 -3.40 18.61
C PRO A 336 -27.01 -3.55 17.09
N ASN A 337 -26.91 -2.46 16.32
CA ASN A 337 -26.95 -2.51 14.86
C ASN A 337 -25.60 -2.94 14.25
N HIS A 338 -24.52 -2.85 15.03
CA HIS A 338 -23.15 -3.22 14.63
C HIS A 338 -22.45 -3.97 15.78
N PRO A 339 -22.97 -5.13 16.21
CA PRO A 339 -22.53 -5.79 17.42
C PRO A 339 -21.05 -6.21 17.33
N GLY A 340 -20.25 -5.80 18.33
CA GLY A 340 -18.82 -6.15 18.39
C GLY A 340 -17.93 -5.38 17.40
N ARG A 341 -18.46 -4.43 16.63
CA ARG A 341 -17.72 -3.67 15.62
C ARG A 341 -17.16 -2.38 16.21
N SER A 342 -15.84 -2.27 16.24
CA SER A 342 -15.14 -1.07 16.69
C SER A 342 -15.06 0.01 15.62
N PHE A 343 -14.71 1.25 15.99
CA PHE A 343 -14.43 2.28 15.00
C PHE A 343 -13.25 1.95 14.07
N MET A 344 -12.31 1.08 14.48
CA MET A 344 -11.26 0.56 13.60
C MET A 344 -11.85 -0.42 12.58
N ASP A 345 -12.83 -1.24 12.99
CA ASP A 345 -13.61 -2.05 12.05
C ASP A 345 -14.45 -1.17 11.12
N ALA A 346 -14.91 0.00 11.56
CA ALA A 346 -15.63 0.97 10.73
C ALA A 346 -14.74 1.49 9.58
N ILE A 347 -13.48 1.82 9.88
CA ILE A 347 -12.48 2.23 8.88
C ILE A 347 -12.20 1.07 7.92
N TRP A 348 -11.98 -0.14 8.44
CA TRP A 348 -11.74 -1.32 7.62
C TRP A 348 -12.94 -1.63 6.71
N ASP A 349 -14.16 -1.60 7.25
CA ASP A 349 -15.40 -1.82 6.51
C ASP A 349 -15.60 -0.79 5.39
N ALA A 350 -15.13 0.45 5.58
CA ALA A 350 -15.21 1.48 4.55
C ALA A 350 -14.22 1.26 3.38
N ILE A 351 -13.03 0.69 3.63
CA ILE A 351 -11.95 0.60 2.61
C ILE A 351 -11.78 -0.78 1.98
N LYS A 352 -12.18 -1.86 2.66
CA LYS A 352 -11.82 -3.24 2.29
C LYS A 352 -12.23 -3.64 0.87
N ASP A 353 -13.33 -3.08 0.37
CA ASP A 353 -13.89 -3.44 -0.94
C ASP A 353 -13.41 -2.51 -2.07
N SER A 354 -13.00 -1.27 -1.76
CA SER A 354 -12.50 -0.32 -2.77
C SER A 354 -11.04 -0.55 -3.15
N GLY A 355 -10.27 -1.23 -2.28
CA GLY A 355 -8.82 -1.32 -2.42
C GLY A 355 -8.07 -0.07 -1.94
N THR A 356 -8.77 0.93 -1.37
CA THR A 356 -8.15 2.13 -0.78
C THR A 356 -7.17 1.75 0.32
N VAL A 357 -5.99 2.37 0.33
CA VAL A 357 -4.96 2.14 1.36
C VAL A 357 -5.09 3.20 2.46
N ASN A 358 -5.00 2.79 3.72
CA ASN A 358 -5.00 3.69 4.87
C ASN A 358 -3.59 3.77 5.49
N VAL A 359 -3.07 4.98 5.61
CA VAL A 359 -1.70 5.29 6.07
C VAL A 359 -1.80 5.94 7.45
N ARG A 360 -1.12 5.40 8.46
CA ARG A 360 -1.26 5.79 9.88
C ARG A 360 0.07 6.01 10.58
N SER A 361 0.08 7.00 11.46
CA SER A 361 1.17 7.28 12.38
C SER A 361 1.35 6.15 13.41
N ALA A 362 2.60 5.78 13.68
CA ALA A 362 2.96 4.72 14.63
C ALA A 362 2.71 5.08 16.11
N GLY A 363 2.89 6.37 16.45
CA GLY A 363 2.87 6.89 17.82
C GLY A 363 4.20 7.54 18.24
N ASN A 364 4.16 8.41 19.26
CA ASN A 364 5.27 9.31 19.63
C ASN A 364 5.73 9.07 21.08
N ASN A 365 5.82 7.81 21.52
CA ASN A 365 6.02 7.47 22.92
C ASN A 365 7.11 6.42 23.13
N ASP A 366 8.08 6.34 22.20
CA ASP A 366 9.28 5.51 22.33
C ASP A 366 8.98 4.05 22.73
N TRP A 367 8.04 3.41 22.04
CA TRP A 367 7.75 1.99 22.24
C TRP A 367 8.34 1.13 21.11
N SER A 368 8.73 -0.11 21.42
CA SER A 368 9.16 -1.09 20.41
C SER A 368 8.08 -1.43 19.38
N ASN A 369 6.80 -1.17 19.66
CA ASN A 369 5.70 -1.43 18.72
C ASN A 369 4.83 -0.18 18.53
N PRO A 370 4.17 -0.06 17.36
CA PRO A 370 3.22 1.01 17.15
C PRO A 370 1.92 0.70 17.93
N PHE A 371 1.07 1.70 18.15
CA PHE A 371 -0.21 1.50 18.85
C PHE A 371 -1.12 0.48 18.14
N TYR A 372 -2.17 -0.01 18.80
CA TYR A 372 -3.13 -0.95 18.20
C TYR A 372 -3.68 -0.51 16.84
N ARG A 373 -3.92 0.80 16.63
CA ARG A 373 -4.51 1.33 15.39
C ARG A 373 -3.61 1.13 14.15
N PRO A 374 -2.33 1.59 14.15
CA PRO A 374 -1.38 1.24 13.09
C PRO A 374 -1.01 -0.25 13.05
N ALA A 375 -1.08 -0.96 14.18
CA ALA A 375 -0.85 -2.41 14.26
C ALA A 375 -2.09 -3.28 13.96
N TYR A 376 -3.22 -2.68 13.56
CA TYR A 376 -4.49 -3.36 13.36
C TYR A 376 -4.40 -4.64 12.49
N PRO A 377 -3.59 -4.68 11.41
CA PRO A 377 -3.38 -5.90 10.63
C PRO A 377 -2.87 -7.11 11.42
N PHE A 378 -2.18 -6.91 12.54
CA PHE A 378 -1.72 -8.03 13.37
C PHE A 378 -2.89 -8.89 13.89
N PHE A 379 -3.99 -8.23 14.30
CA PHE A 379 -5.22 -8.88 14.80
C PHE A 379 -6.30 -9.05 13.72
N ASN A 380 -6.19 -8.31 12.62
CA ASN A 380 -7.03 -8.46 11.43
C ASN A 380 -6.18 -8.59 10.15
N PRO A 381 -5.61 -9.77 9.86
CA PRO A 381 -4.63 -9.97 8.78
C PRO A 381 -5.12 -9.61 7.38
N LEU A 382 -6.43 -9.63 7.15
CA LEU A 382 -7.01 -9.23 5.85
C LEU A 382 -6.76 -7.75 5.53
N ALA A 383 -6.56 -6.91 6.54
CA ALA A 383 -6.29 -5.49 6.37
C ALA A 383 -4.85 -5.20 5.91
N GLU A 384 -3.91 -6.15 6.05
CA GLU A 384 -2.48 -5.90 5.86
C GLU A 384 -2.17 -5.25 4.50
N ARG A 385 -2.77 -5.75 3.41
CA ARG A 385 -2.49 -5.25 2.05
C ARG A 385 -3.04 -3.85 1.78
N GLN A 386 -3.83 -3.28 2.70
CA GLN A 386 -4.42 -1.94 2.61
C GLN A 386 -4.01 -1.04 3.78
N TRP A 387 -2.96 -1.41 4.52
CA TRP A 387 -2.50 -0.66 5.68
C TRP A 387 -1.03 -0.27 5.54
N VAL A 388 -0.70 0.95 5.92
CA VAL A 388 0.69 1.40 6.08
C VAL A 388 0.83 2.03 7.46
N CYS A 389 1.73 1.51 8.26
CA CYS A 389 2.20 2.12 9.50
C CYS A 389 3.42 3.02 9.18
N VAL A 390 3.53 4.15 9.85
CA VAL A 390 4.59 5.12 9.58
C VAL A 390 5.36 5.46 10.84
N GLY A 391 6.61 5.01 10.88
CA GLY A 391 7.61 5.39 11.87
C GLY A 391 8.36 6.67 11.47
N GLY A 392 9.25 7.14 12.36
CA GLY A 392 9.95 8.40 12.15
C GLY A 392 11.45 8.33 11.93
N VAL A 393 11.93 9.23 11.08
CA VAL A 393 13.33 9.52 10.77
C VAL A 393 13.67 10.97 11.11
N GLN A 394 14.93 11.22 11.48
CA GLN A 394 15.51 12.54 11.68
C GLN A 394 16.48 12.91 10.54
N PRO A 395 16.61 14.19 10.21
CA PRO A 395 17.58 14.61 9.22
C PRO A 395 19.01 14.40 9.72
N PRO A 396 19.97 14.31 8.80
CA PRO A 396 21.39 14.31 9.10
C PRO A 396 21.82 15.62 9.79
N THR A 397 22.85 15.52 10.61
CA THR A 397 23.48 16.65 11.32
C THR A 397 24.99 16.61 11.12
N ALA A 398 25.71 17.66 11.51
CA ALA A 398 27.17 17.66 11.45
C ALA A 398 27.82 16.52 12.26
N ALA A 399 27.19 16.11 13.37
CA ALA A 399 27.66 14.99 14.20
C ALA A 399 27.28 13.62 13.62
N ASN A 400 26.16 13.55 12.89
CA ASN A 400 25.60 12.32 12.33
C ASN A 400 25.24 12.58 10.86
N PRO A 401 26.14 12.30 9.91
CA PRO A 401 25.93 12.62 8.48
C PRO A 401 24.91 11.71 7.76
N GLU A 402 24.24 10.83 8.50
CA GLU A 402 23.21 9.92 8.02
C GLU A 402 21.83 10.30 8.54
N TYR A 403 20.78 9.85 7.83
CA TYR A 403 19.44 9.78 8.40
C TYR A 403 19.41 8.83 9.61
N THR A 404 18.79 9.26 10.70
CA THR A 404 18.79 8.52 11.98
C THR A 404 17.37 8.25 12.46
N LYS A 405 17.21 7.24 13.32
CA LYS A 405 15.89 6.91 13.88
C LYS A 405 15.49 8.03 14.82
N GLN A 406 14.22 8.38 14.85
CA GLN A 406 13.73 9.28 15.88
C GLN A 406 13.40 8.50 17.16
N SER A 407 14.28 8.59 18.16
CA SER A 407 14.23 7.78 19.39
C SER A 407 13.02 8.08 20.28
N GLY A 408 12.33 9.20 20.08
CA GLY A 408 11.10 9.51 20.81
C GLY A 408 9.85 8.79 20.27
N TYR A 409 9.94 8.11 19.12
CA TYR A 409 8.77 7.61 18.39
C TYR A 409 8.69 6.09 18.38
N ASN A 410 7.47 5.58 18.26
CA ASN A 410 7.24 4.15 18.25
C ASN A 410 7.88 3.51 17.01
N GLU A 411 8.40 2.31 17.21
CA GLU A 411 9.10 1.55 16.18
C GLU A 411 8.16 0.63 15.39
N ALA A 412 8.71 -0.04 14.39
CA ALA A 412 7.93 -0.91 13.52
C ALA A 412 7.47 -2.19 14.24
N GLY A 413 8.34 -2.82 15.03
CA GLY A 413 8.09 -4.00 15.84
C GLY A 413 7.30 -5.08 15.09
N LEU A 414 6.21 -5.54 15.72
CA LEU A 414 5.28 -6.52 15.17
C LEU A 414 4.62 -6.09 13.85
N ALA A 415 4.70 -4.81 13.48
CA ALA A 415 4.15 -4.22 12.26
C ALA A 415 5.19 -4.01 11.14
N LYS A 416 6.42 -4.50 11.27
CA LYS A 416 7.50 -4.28 10.29
C LYS A 416 7.13 -4.51 8.83
N TRP A 417 6.31 -5.52 8.55
CA TRP A 417 5.89 -5.90 7.20
C TRP A 417 5.00 -4.88 6.50
N TRP A 418 4.36 -3.98 7.26
CA TRP A 418 3.57 -2.89 6.71
C TRP A 418 4.01 -1.52 7.23
N THR A 419 5.26 -1.41 7.70
CA THR A 419 5.82 -0.15 8.19
C THR A 419 6.83 0.43 7.22
N VAL A 420 6.77 1.74 6.98
CA VAL A 420 7.88 2.53 6.44
C VAL A 420 8.29 3.58 7.48
N SER A 421 9.53 4.07 7.40
CA SER A 421 9.98 5.18 8.24
C SER A 421 10.21 6.40 7.36
N THR A 422 9.60 7.53 7.70
CA THR A 422 9.66 8.75 6.87
C THR A 422 10.10 9.97 7.70
N PRO A 423 10.51 11.07 7.03
CA PRO A 423 10.83 12.34 7.67
C PRO A 423 9.83 12.73 8.74
N SER A 424 10.31 12.94 9.97
CA SER A 424 9.42 13.09 11.14
C SER A 424 9.89 14.11 12.16
N ASN A 425 11.17 14.49 12.16
CA ASN A 425 11.70 15.52 13.04
C ASN A 425 11.94 16.80 12.25
N SER A 426 11.39 17.92 12.74
CA SER A 426 11.49 19.23 12.11
C SER A 426 11.09 19.23 10.63
N VAL A 427 10.01 18.54 10.28
CA VAL A 427 9.46 18.55 8.93
C VAL A 427 8.85 19.91 8.65
N ARG A 428 9.20 20.54 7.52
CA ARG A 428 8.66 21.85 7.14
C ARG A 428 7.18 21.70 6.71
N THR A 429 6.30 22.53 7.27
CA THR A 429 4.84 22.43 7.11
C THR A 429 4.20 23.82 7.02
N THR A 430 3.00 23.90 6.44
CA THR A 430 2.11 25.06 6.61
C THR A 430 1.59 25.15 8.05
N ASN A 431 1.20 26.34 8.50
CA ASN A 431 0.79 26.58 9.88
C ASN A 431 -0.53 27.36 9.94
N SER A 432 -1.46 26.93 10.79
CA SER A 432 -2.77 27.60 10.87
C SER A 432 -2.78 28.92 11.64
N GLY A 433 -1.63 29.44 12.11
CA GLY A 433 -1.51 30.71 12.83
C GLY A 433 -1.71 31.94 11.93
N GLY A 434 -1.58 31.79 10.62
CA GLY A 434 -1.77 32.84 9.62
C GLY A 434 -2.00 32.23 8.23
N ASP A 435 -2.41 33.04 7.24
CA ASP A 435 -2.62 32.55 5.87
C ASP A 435 -1.30 32.34 5.11
N THR A 436 -0.21 32.91 5.61
CA THR A 436 1.14 32.82 5.03
C THR A 436 2.13 32.13 5.98
N ASN A 437 1.66 31.57 7.10
CA ASN A 437 2.55 31.07 8.14
C ASN A 437 3.02 29.66 7.83
N TYR A 438 4.30 29.40 8.09
CA TYR A 438 4.87 28.07 8.02
C TYR A 438 5.58 27.74 9.33
N SER A 439 5.63 26.47 9.68
CA SER A 439 6.32 25.98 10.88
C SER A 439 7.03 24.67 10.63
N ASN A 440 7.80 24.23 11.62
CA ASN A 440 8.33 22.88 11.64
C ASN A 440 7.51 22.02 12.59
N SER A 441 7.17 20.81 12.15
CA SER A 441 6.43 19.83 12.95
C SER A 441 7.32 18.63 13.24
N SER A 442 7.20 18.10 14.46
CA SER A 442 7.89 16.89 14.89
C SER A 442 6.89 15.86 15.40
N GLY A 443 6.89 14.68 14.78
CA GLY A 443 6.04 13.55 15.16
C GLY A 443 5.98 12.51 14.05
N THR A 444 5.41 11.34 14.34
CA THR A 444 4.94 10.43 13.28
C THR A 444 3.77 11.02 12.49
N SER A 445 3.14 12.08 13.00
CA SER A 445 2.10 12.82 12.30
C SER A 445 2.58 13.45 10.99
N PRO A 446 3.61 14.32 10.93
CA PRO A 446 4.17 14.86 9.68
C PRO A 446 4.90 13.81 8.82
N ALA A 447 5.24 12.65 9.40
CA ALA A 447 5.79 11.51 8.67
C ALA A 447 4.74 10.80 7.80
N THR A 448 3.54 10.58 8.36
CA THR A 448 2.42 9.90 7.68
C THR A 448 2.00 10.52 6.31
N PRO A 449 1.90 11.86 6.15
CA PRO A 449 1.59 12.47 4.86
C PRO A 449 2.74 12.35 3.85
N VAL A 450 3.99 12.17 4.28
CA VAL A 450 5.12 11.89 3.38
C VAL A 450 4.90 10.54 2.69
N ALA A 451 4.61 9.48 3.46
CA ALA A 451 4.30 8.16 2.88
C ALA A 451 3.06 8.21 1.96
N THR A 452 2.01 8.94 2.37
CA THR A 452 0.81 9.13 1.54
C THR A 452 1.13 9.83 0.23
N ALA A 453 1.95 10.89 0.27
CA ALA A 453 2.33 11.66 -0.91
C ALA A 453 3.21 10.87 -1.87
N VAL A 454 4.17 10.07 -1.35
CA VAL A 454 4.98 9.17 -2.17
C VAL A 454 4.08 8.18 -2.93
N MET A 455 3.09 7.57 -2.25
CA MET A 455 2.12 6.72 -2.95
C MET A 455 1.32 7.49 -4.01
N GLY A 456 0.97 8.76 -3.75
CA GLY A 456 0.31 9.63 -4.73
C GLY A 456 1.15 9.85 -5.99
N VAL A 457 2.43 10.16 -5.84
CA VAL A 457 3.36 10.32 -6.96
C VAL A 457 3.51 9.00 -7.73
N LEU A 458 3.70 7.87 -7.03
CA LEU A 458 3.80 6.56 -7.66
C LEU A 458 2.52 6.15 -8.42
N LEU A 459 1.33 6.44 -7.89
CA LEU A 459 0.06 6.20 -8.58
C LEU A 459 -0.05 6.99 -9.89
N SER A 460 0.52 8.20 -9.95
CA SER A 460 0.55 8.99 -11.20
C SER A 460 1.49 8.39 -12.25
N ARG A 461 2.56 7.67 -11.81
CA ARG A 461 3.48 6.93 -12.67
C ARG A 461 2.91 5.62 -13.19
N TYR A 462 2.08 4.95 -12.40
CA TYR A 462 1.56 3.61 -12.69
C TYR A 462 0.05 3.58 -12.84
N PRO A 463 -0.51 4.13 -13.94
CA PRO A 463 -1.96 4.17 -14.14
C PRO A 463 -2.61 2.78 -14.18
N ASN A 464 -1.86 1.75 -14.59
CA ASN A 464 -2.28 0.35 -14.65
C ASN A 464 -2.18 -0.39 -13.30
N MET A 465 -1.61 0.22 -12.25
CA MET A 465 -1.57 -0.35 -10.91
C MET A 465 -2.71 0.19 -10.04
N ASP A 466 -3.19 -0.63 -9.11
CA ASP A 466 -4.04 -0.16 -8.01
C ASP A 466 -3.20 0.30 -6.80
N ALA A 467 -3.87 0.91 -5.81
CA ALA A 467 -3.20 1.43 -4.61
C ALA A 467 -2.48 0.34 -3.78
N LYS A 468 -2.96 -0.91 -3.81
CA LYS A 468 -2.31 -2.02 -3.09
C LYS A 468 -1.01 -2.44 -3.79
N GLN A 469 -1.02 -2.47 -5.12
CA GLN A 469 0.16 -2.72 -5.93
C GLN A 469 1.19 -1.59 -5.77
N VAL A 470 0.76 -0.33 -5.77
CA VAL A 470 1.66 0.81 -5.51
C VAL A 470 2.21 0.79 -4.08
N ARG A 471 1.43 0.37 -3.09
CA ARG A 471 1.92 0.15 -1.72
C ARG A 471 3.05 -0.88 -1.69
N GLU A 472 2.86 -2.03 -2.34
CA GLU A 472 3.90 -3.07 -2.44
C GLU A 472 5.13 -2.57 -3.22
N LEU A 473 4.94 -1.78 -4.28
CA LEU A 473 6.02 -1.12 -5.00
C LEU A 473 6.80 -0.18 -4.06
N MET A 474 6.13 0.73 -3.36
CA MET A 474 6.74 1.67 -2.42
C MET A 474 7.60 0.96 -1.37
N PHE A 475 7.12 -0.17 -0.84
CA PHE A 475 7.87 -0.97 0.14
C PHE A 475 9.10 -1.62 -0.49
N THR A 476 8.94 -2.25 -1.64
CA THR A 476 10.03 -3.02 -2.27
C THR A 476 11.09 -2.15 -2.94
N THR A 477 10.78 -0.87 -3.16
CA THR A 477 11.73 0.14 -3.63
C THR A 477 12.21 1.07 -2.53
N ALA A 478 11.73 0.92 -1.28
CA ALA A 478 12.22 1.72 -0.17
C ALA A 478 13.73 1.55 0.02
N ASN A 479 14.34 2.60 0.54
CA ASN A 479 15.76 2.79 0.63
C ASN A 479 16.27 2.60 2.07
N ASN A 480 17.43 1.95 2.15
CA ASN A 480 18.25 1.73 3.33
C ASN A 480 19.74 2.01 3.03
N LYS A 481 20.05 2.74 1.94
CA LYS A 481 21.41 3.03 1.42
C LYS A 481 21.53 4.43 0.84
N MET A 482 22.67 5.10 1.04
CA MET A 482 22.95 6.45 0.56
C MET A 482 22.99 6.48 -0.97
N SER A 483 22.96 7.67 -1.54
CA SER A 483 23.16 7.87 -2.98
C SER A 483 24.51 7.36 -3.49
N ASP A 484 25.48 7.13 -2.60
CA ASP A 484 26.79 6.52 -2.88
C ASP A 484 26.82 4.97 -2.74
N GLY A 485 25.69 4.36 -2.38
CA GLY A 485 25.54 2.90 -2.24
C GLY A 485 25.90 2.32 -0.87
N VAL A 486 26.37 3.11 0.11
CA VAL A 486 26.65 2.66 1.49
C VAL A 486 25.35 2.57 2.29
N ARG A 487 25.16 1.56 3.15
CA ARG A 487 23.95 1.45 3.99
C ARG A 487 23.78 2.70 4.88
N PHE A 488 22.58 3.29 4.96
CA PHE A 488 22.22 4.30 5.98
C PHE A 488 20.99 3.83 6.77
N LEU A 489 20.66 4.60 7.81
CA LEU A 489 19.71 4.34 8.89
C LEU A 489 20.43 3.75 10.11
N GLY A 490 21.14 4.65 10.81
CA GLY A 490 21.71 4.39 12.13
C GLY A 490 23.05 3.65 12.14
N THR A 491 23.87 3.67 11.08
CA THR A 491 25.08 2.83 11.09
C THR A 491 26.06 3.28 12.18
N GLY A 492 26.45 2.36 13.05
CA GLY A 492 27.32 2.65 14.19
C GLY A 492 26.74 3.60 15.24
N GLN A 493 25.47 3.99 15.12
CA GLN A 493 24.82 4.93 16.02
C GLN A 493 24.09 4.22 17.15
N THR A 494 24.04 4.89 18.31
CA THR A 494 23.29 4.46 19.48
C THR A 494 22.23 5.49 19.85
N SER A 495 21.13 5.01 20.41
CA SER A 495 20.12 5.86 21.02
C SER A 495 20.60 6.44 22.36
N PRO A 496 19.85 7.36 22.99
CA PRO A 496 20.21 7.90 24.31
C PRO A 496 20.41 6.83 25.40
N SER A 497 19.80 5.64 25.25
CA SER A 497 20.00 4.50 26.14
C SER A 497 21.31 3.74 25.92
N GLY A 498 22.03 4.03 24.84
CA GLY A 498 23.20 3.27 24.37
C GLY A 498 22.85 2.09 23.46
N ALA A 499 21.56 1.83 23.18
CA ALA A 499 21.15 0.75 22.29
C ALA A 499 21.45 1.09 20.83
N SER A 500 21.94 0.13 20.05
CA SER A 500 22.18 0.32 18.62
C SER A 500 20.89 0.64 17.88
N ILE A 501 20.86 1.73 17.12
CA ILE A 501 19.76 2.12 16.21
C ILE A 501 20.03 1.70 14.76
N ALA A 502 21.12 0.96 14.53
CA ALA A 502 21.51 0.52 13.20
C ALA A 502 20.46 -0.40 12.59
N TRP A 503 20.27 -0.25 11.29
CA TRP A 503 19.58 -1.24 10.46
C TRP A 503 20.25 -2.61 10.57
N THR A 504 19.47 -3.63 10.92
CA THR A 504 19.94 -5.01 11.15
C THR A 504 19.46 -6.01 10.09
N ALA A 505 18.36 -5.72 9.40
CA ALA A 505 17.82 -6.64 8.41
C ALA A 505 18.73 -6.80 7.18
N PRO A 506 18.77 -7.99 6.56
CA PRO A 506 19.35 -8.18 5.23
C PRO A 506 18.70 -7.27 4.17
N ASP A 507 19.41 -7.01 3.06
CA ASP A 507 18.85 -6.20 1.98
C ASP A 507 17.60 -6.86 1.39
N GLY A 508 16.58 -6.04 1.14
CA GLY A 508 15.28 -6.51 0.65
C GLY A 508 14.34 -7.06 1.72
N LEU A 509 14.69 -7.00 3.01
CA LEU A 509 13.80 -7.37 4.12
C LEU A 509 13.48 -6.16 5.00
N PRO A 510 12.27 -6.05 5.56
CA PRO A 510 11.96 -5.03 6.55
C PRO A 510 12.67 -5.30 7.89
N ASP A 511 13.10 -4.23 8.56
CA ASP A 511 13.76 -4.23 9.86
C ASP A 511 12.76 -4.02 11.00
N ASP A 512 13.03 -4.59 12.17
CA ASP A 512 12.15 -4.50 13.34
C ASP A 512 12.04 -3.07 13.89
N ARG A 513 13.04 -2.19 13.70
CA ARG A 513 13.01 -0.80 14.13
C ARG A 513 12.49 0.15 13.05
N TRP A 514 12.86 -0.11 11.80
CA TRP A 514 12.68 0.80 10.66
C TRP A 514 11.55 0.42 9.70
N GLY A 515 11.06 -0.81 9.76
CA GLY A 515 10.20 -1.37 8.71
C GLY A 515 10.97 -1.48 7.40
N TRP A 516 10.35 -1.12 6.28
CA TRP A 516 10.96 -1.16 4.95
C TRP A 516 12.00 -0.06 4.69
N GLY A 517 12.20 0.88 5.61
CA GLY A 517 13.09 2.03 5.42
C GLY A 517 12.35 3.25 4.86
N ILE A 518 13.09 4.16 4.21
CA ILE A 518 12.54 5.40 3.65
C ILE A 518 11.99 5.12 2.25
N PRO A 519 10.72 5.42 1.95
CA PRO A 519 10.19 5.35 0.58
C PRO A 519 11.04 6.17 -0.39
N ASP A 520 11.40 5.58 -1.53
CA ASP A 520 12.32 6.19 -2.51
C ASP A 520 11.65 6.29 -3.88
N LEU A 521 11.34 7.53 -4.28
CA LEU A 521 10.74 7.82 -5.57
C LEU A 521 11.71 7.60 -6.72
N ALA A 522 13.02 7.83 -6.54
CA ALA A 522 13.98 7.61 -7.62
C ALA A 522 13.97 6.14 -8.04
N LYS A 523 14.10 5.20 -7.09
CA LYS A 523 13.98 3.77 -7.39
C LYS A 523 12.56 3.37 -7.79
N GLY A 524 11.56 4.00 -7.17
CA GLY A 524 10.14 3.76 -7.42
C GLY A 524 9.67 4.05 -8.85
N MET A 525 10.36 4.91 -9.62
CA MET A 525 10.00 5.22 -11.02
C MET A 525 10.28 4.08 -12.01
N TYR A 526 11.02 3.04 -11.59
CA TYR A 526 11.55 1.96 -12.44
C TYR A 526 10.93 0.58 -12.19
N GLY A 527 9.80 0.52 -11.48
CA GLY A 527 9.00 -0.68 -11.27
C GLY A 527 9.22 -1.33 -9.89
N PRO A 528 8.57 -2.47 -9.60
CA PRO A 528 8.73 -3.16 -8.32
C PRO A 528 10.18 -3.63 -8.09
N GLY A 529 10.65 -3.64 -6.85
CA GLY A 529 11.94 -4.27 -6.49
C GLY A 529 11.81 -5.76 -6.15
N GLN A 530 10.60 -6.18 -5.77
CA GLN A 530 10.27 -7.57 -5.44
C GLN A 530 8.78 -7.81 -5.67
N PHE A 531 8.39 -9.08 -5.76
CA PHE A 531 6.99 -9.46 -5.61
C PHE A 531 6.72 -10.01 -4.21
N LEU A 532 5.72 -9.44 -3.53
CA LEU A 532 5.24 -9.89 -2.21
C LEU A 532 4.14 -10.94 -2.31
N GLY A 533 4.00 -11.57 -3.48
CA GLY A 533 3.03 -12.60 -3.82
C GLY A 533 2.78 -12.64 -5.33
N PRO A 534 1.74 -13.35 -5.80
CA PRO A 534 1.33 -13.30 -7.19
C PRO A 534 0.92 -11.88 -7.62
N MET A 535 1.56 -11.38 -8.68
CA MET A 535 1.29 -10.08 -9.29
C MET A 535 0.47 -10.26 -10.56
N THR A 536 -0.72 -9.68 -10.62
CA THR A 536 -1.49 -9.56 -11.87
C THR A 536 -1.38 -8.13 -12.37
N TYR A 537 -0.69 -7.93 -13.50
CA TYR A 537 -0.52 -6.62 -14.10
C TYR A 537 -1.47 -6.47 -15.30
N ASN A 538 -2.56 -5.74 -15.09
CA ASN A 538 -3.55 -5.47 -16.14
C ASN A 538 -3.26 -4.16 -16.87
N MET A 539 -2.70 -4.24 -18.07
CA MET A 539 -2.35 -3.07 -18.87
C MET A 539 -3.46 -2.65 -19.83
N ASP A 540 -4.55 -2.12 -19.29
CA ASP A 540 -5.70 -1.65 -20.06
C ASP A 540 -5.83 -0.12 -20.13
N LYS A 541 -5.06 0.62 -19.32
CA LYS A 541 -5.13 2.09 -19.27
C LYS A 541 -3.96 2.76 -20.02
N ALA A 542 -2.72 2.34 -19.74
CA ALA A 542 -1.55 2.82 -20.47
C ALA A 542 -0.99 1.73 -21.41
N PRO A 543 -0.69 2.09 -22.68
CA PRO A 543 -0.34 1.11 -23.71
C PRO A 543 1.09 0.57 -23.62
N LEU A 544 1.98 1.25 -22.88
CA LEU A 544 3.37 0.88 -22.69
C LEU A 544 3.80 1.18 -21.26
N ASP A 545 4.58 0.28 -20.68
CA ASP A 545 5.27 0.48 -19.41
C ASP A 545 6.60 -0.28 -19.43
N VAL A 546 7.54 0.19 -18.61
CA VAL A 546 8.91 -0.33 -18.54
C VAL A 546 9.28 -0.52 -17.08
N TRP A 547 9.71 -1.73 -16.74
CA TRP A 547 10.28 -2.06 -15.42
C TRP A 547 11.75 -2.41 -15.58
N SER A 548 12.59 -1.61 -14.93
CA SER A 548 14.04 -1.69 -15.02
C SER A 548 14.72 -2.10 -13.73
N ASN A 549 13.98 -2.12 -12.62
CA ASN A 549 14.46 -2.71 -11.38
C ASN A 549 14.62 -4.23 -11.52
N ASP A 550 15.62 -4.78 -10.84
CA ASP A 550 15.74 -6.21 -10.59
C ASP A 550 14.60 -6.66 -9.67
N ILE A 551 13.84 -7.66 -10.09
CA ILE A 551 12.69 -8.15 -9.32
C ILE A 551 13.02 -9.48 -8.66
N SER A 552 13.07 -9.48 -7.33
CA SER A 552 13.32 -10.68 -6.53
C SER A 552 12.09 -11.17 -5.74
N GLN A 553 12.29 -12.20 -4.91
CA GLN A 553 11.27 -12.81 -4.06
C GLN A 553 11.76 -12.99 -2.60
N ILE A 554 12.81 -12.26 -2.21
CA ILE A 554 13.50 -12.44 -0.92
C ILE A 554 12.51 -12.21 0.24
N ALA A 555 11.75 -11.12 0.18
CA ALA A 555 10.78 -10.74 1.18
C ALA A 555 9.64 -11.74 1.34
N ILE A 556 9.01 -12.19 0.24
CA ILE A 556 7.87 -13.12 0.35
C ILE A 556 8.30 -14.48 0.92
N LYS A 557 9.54 -14.91 0.64
CA LYS A 557 10.10 -16.15 1.20
C LYS A 557 10.49 -16.01 2.67
N ALA A 558 10.96 -14.84 3.09
CA ALA A 558 11.14 -14.56 4.50
C ALA A 558 9.80 -14.52 5.25
N ARG A 559 8.77 -13.89 4.67
CA ARG A 559 7.43 -13.87 5.27
C ARG A 559 6.80 -15.25 5.35
N GLU A 560 6.96 -16.08 4.32
CA GLU A 560 6.53 -17.48 4.33
C GLU A 560 7.15 -18.24 5.51
N ARG A 561 8.46 -18.08 5.73
CA ARG A 561 9.15 -18.74 6.85
C ARG A 561 8.61 -18.28 8.20
N GLU A 562 8.46 -16.97 8.43
CA GLU A 562 7.92 -16.43 9.68
C GLU A 562 6.48 -16.90 9.93
N ASP A 563 5.62 -16.89 8.90
CA ASP A 563 4.23 -17.32 9.02
C ASP A 563 4.13 -18.84 9.29
N LEU A 564 4.96 -19.67 8.65
CA LEU A 564 5.00 -21.11 8.89
C LEU A 564 5.52 -21.45 10.29
N GLU A 565 6.54 -20.74 10.77
CA GLU A 565 7.06 -20.87 12.12
C GLU A 565 6.00 -20.51 13.16
N TRP A 566 5.33 -19.36 12.98
CA TRP A 566 4.24 -18.94 13.85
C TRP A 566 3.10 -19.96 13.87
N LEU A 567 2.68 -20.46 12.70
CA LEU A 567 1.61 -21.45 12.58
C LEU A 567 1.98 -22.77 13.26
N ALA A 568 3.23 -23.21 13.14
CA ALA A 568 3.73 -24.41 13.82
C ALA A 568 3.75 -24.23 15.35
N GLY A 569 4.20 -23.07 15.82
CA GLY A 569 4.18 -22.69 17.23
C GLY A 569 2.76 -22.70 17.80
N TYR A 570 1.81 -22.07 17.11
CA TYR A 570 0.41 -22.05 17.51
C TYR A 570 -0.22 -23.45 17.53
N LYS A 571 0.05 -24.29 16.52
CA LYS A 571 -0.44 -25.69 16.51
C LYS A 571 0.09 -26.51 17.68
N LYS A 572 1.32 -26.26 18.11
CA LYS A 572 1.97 -27.00 19.19
C LYS A 572 1.51 -26.55 20.58
N GLN A 573 1.40 -25.25 20.80
CA GLN A 573 1.20 -24.67 22.14
C GLN A 573 -0.20 -24.08 22.34
N GLY A 574 -1.03 -24.02 21.29
CA GLY A 574 -2.28 -23.29 21.32
C GLY A 574 -2.05 -21.82 21.67
N ILE A 575 -2.99 -21.22 22.39
CA ILE A 575 -2.92 -19.80 22.76
C ILE A 575 -1.73 -19.46 23.69
N ALA A 576 -1.10 -20.46 24.32
CA ALA A 576 0.09 -20.23 25.14
C ALA A 576 1.30 -19.76 24.31
N TYR A 577 1.28 -19.98 22.99
CA TYR A 577 2.33 -19.49 22.09
C TYR A 577 2.47 -17.95 22.10
N ALA A 578 1.39 -17.22 22.39
CA ALA A 578 1.43 -15.76 22.52
C ALA A 578 2.09 -15.27 23.83
N GLY A 579 2.49 -16.18 24.72
CA GLY A 579 3.11 -15.86 26.00
C GLY A 579 2.11 -15.49 27.08
N GLU A 580 2.59 -14.78 28.10
CA GLU A 580 1.75 -14.30 29.20
C GLU A 580 0.77 -13.20 28.77
N PHE A 581 -0.23 -12.92 29.61
CA PHE A 581 -1.12 -11.78 29.41
C PHE A 581 -0.53 -10.51 30.02
N GLY A 582 -0.99 -9.34 29.56
CA GLY A 582 -0.64 -8.05 30.17
C GLY A 582 -1.23 -7.92 31.58
N PRO A 583 -0.68 -7.04 32.43
CA PRO A 583 -1.03 -6.96 33.85
C PRO A 583 -2.47 -6.47 34.12
N ASN A 584 -3.15 -5.89 33.13
CA ASN A 584 -4.56 -5.51 33.24
C ASN A 584 -5.54 -6.66 32.89
N VAL A 585 -5.03 -7.87 32.60
CA VAL A 585 -5.83 -9.09 32.57
C VAL A 585 -5.84 -9.70 33.98
N LEU A 586 -7.03 -10.00 34.50
CA LEU A 586 -7.17 -10.66 35.80
C LEU A 586 -6.55 -12.06 35.78
N ASN A 587 -6.05 -12.48 36.94
CA ASN A 587 -5.58 -13.84 37.14
C ASN A 587 -6.73 -14.86 36.99
N PRO A 588 -6.44 -16.15 36.78
CA PRO A 588 -7.48 -17.17 36.65
C PRO A 588 -8.43 -17.29 37.85
N ASP A 589 -7.98 -16.91 39.05
CA ASP A 589 -8.78 -16.87 40.28
C ASP A 589 -9.59 -15.56 40.43
N GLY A 590 -9.51 -14.65 39.46
CA GLY A 590 -10.19 -13.36 39.45
C GLY A 590 -9.43 -12.25 40.20
N THR A 591 -8.28 -12.54 40.79
CA THR A 591 -7.46 -11.54 41.48
C THR A 591 -6.75 -10.61 40.48
N LEU A 592 -6.44 -9.41 40.94
CA LEU A 592 -5.73 -8.41 40.16
C LEU A 592 -4.22 -8.68 40.22
N ASN A 593 -3.53 -8.51 39.10
CA ASN A 593 -2.07 -8.54 39.08
C ASN A 593 -1.52 -7.33 39.87
N GLU A 594 -0.49 -7.54 40.68
CA GLU A 594 0.14 -6.47 41.48
C GLU A 594 0.71 -5.32 40.61
N GLN A 595 1.06 -5.62 39.35
CA GLN A 595 1.56 -4.66 38.37
C GLN A 595 0.46 -4.04 37.51
N SER A 596 -0.80 -4.35 37.75
CA SER A 596 -1.90 -3.72 37.03
C SER A 596 -1.89 -2.20 37.20
N PHE A 597 -2.47 -1.51 36.22
CA PHE A 597 -2.58 -0.07 36.21
C PHE A 597 -4.01 0.37 35.92
N MET A 598 -4.27 1.66 36.14
CA MET A 598 -5.55 2.29 35.87
C MET A 598 -5.46 3.31 34.73
N LEU A 599 -6.44 3.30 33.83
CA LEU A 599 -6.59 4.34 32.80
C LEU A 599 -7.12 5.64 33.41
N GLN A 600 -6.56 6.78 33.01
CA GLN A 600 -6.96 8.08 33.55
C GLN A 600 -8.31 8.55 33.00
N GLY A 601 -8.50 8.40 31.68
CA GLY A 601 -9.66 8.95 30.95
C GLY A 601 -11.00 8.24 31.16
N ILE A 602 -11.08 7.33 32.13
CA ILE A 602 -12.31 6.60 32.50
C ILE A 602 -12.84 7.00 33.89
N LEU A 603 -12.01 7.68 34.70
CA LEU A 603 -12.30 7.99 36.10
C LEU A 603 -13.64 8.73 36.28
N ALA A 604 -13.81 9.85 35.57
CA ALA A 604 -15.03 10.66 35.67
C ALA A 604 -15.95 10.51 34.45
N ASP A 605 -15.85 9.41 33.70
CA ASP A 605 -16.77 9.15 32.60
C ASP A 605 -18.14 8.66 33.14
N PRO A 606 -19.22 9.44 32.98
CA PRO A 606 -20.54 9.07 33.50
C PRO A 606 -21.09 7.78 32.90
N TYR A 607 -20.73 7.42 31.66
CA TYR A 607 -21.19 6.18 31.03
C TYR A 607 -20.48 4.98 31.65
N ILE A 608 -19.17 5.09 31.91
CA ILE A 608 -18.40 4.03 32.58
C ILE A 608 -18.87 3.89 34.02
N GLN A 609 -19.02 4.99 34.75
CA GLN A 609 -19.55 5.03 36.12
C GLN A 609 -20.90 4.31 36.22
N ALA A 610 -21.80 4.53 35.26
CA ALA A 610 -23.10 3.86 35.25
C ALA A 610 -22.99 2.35 35.04
N ILE A 611 -22.20 1.88 34.07
CA ILE A 611 -22.11 0.44 33.77
C ILE A 611 -21.28 -0.35 34.81
N THR A 612 -20.43 0.33 35.57
CA THR A 612 -19.65 -0.28 36.66
C THR A 612 -20.26 -0.05 38.03
N ASN A 613 -21.43 0.57 38.12
CA ASN A 613 -22.09 0.90 39.40
C ASN A 613 -21.18 1.69 40.36
N GLY A 614 -20.49 2.72 39.84
CA GLY A 614 -19.60 3.58 40.62
C GLY A 614 -18.15 3.11 40.73
N HIS A 615 -17.78 2.01 40.05
CA HIS A 615 -16.45 1.38 40.13
C HIS A 615 -15.68 1.42 38.79
N PRO A 616 -15.38 2.62 38.24
CA PRO A 616 -14.71 2.76 36.94
C PRO A 616 -13.34 2.06 36.88
N GLU A 617 -12.65 1.87 38.01
CA GLU A 617 -11.38 1.16 38.16
C GLU A 617 -11.42 -0.30 37.73
N LEU A 618 -12.62 -0.89 37.62
CA LEU A 618 -12.83 -2.25 37.14
C LEU A 618 -13.10 -2.31 35.63
N TYR A 619 -13.36 -1.18 34.97
CA TYR A 619 -13.74 -1.16 33.55
C TYR A 619 -12.58 -1.48 32.62
N ASP A 620 -11.36 -1.07 32.94
CA ASP A 620 -10.17 -1.34 32.14
C ASP A 620 -9.52 -2.70 32.47
N LYS A 621 -10.10 -3.48 33.39
CA LYS A 621 -9.66 -4.82 33.71
C LYS A 621 -10.33 -5.83 32.79
N ILE A 622 -9.55 -6.73 32.20
CA ILE A 622 -10.06 -7.79 31.32
C ILE A 622 -10.16 -9.08 32.13
N THR A 623 -11.31 -9.75 32.09
CA THR A 623 -11.44 -11.05 32.76
C THR A 623 -10.53 -12.08 32.09
N TYR A 624 -9.99 -13.03 32.86
CA TYR A 624 -9.18 -14.12 32.29
C TYR A 624 -9.94 -14.89 31.19
N GLY A 625 -11.23 -15.15 31.41
CA GLY A 625 -12.10 -15.85 30.46
C GLY A 625 -12.23 -15.11 29.12
N ASP A 626 -12.47 -13.80 29.15
CA ASP A 626 -12.54 -12.98 27.93
C ASP A 626 -11.20 -12.89 27.23
N ALA A 627 -10.10 -12.74 27.97
CA ALA A 627 -8.75 -12.70 27.41
C ALA A 627 -8.40 -14.01 26.68
N VAL A 628 -8.67 -15.18 27.30
CA VAL A 628 -8.51 -16.50 26.67
C VAL A 628 -9.35 -16.62 25.40
N LYS A 629 -10.63 -16.22 25.47
CA LYS A 629 -11.55 -16.25 24.33
C LYS A 629 -11.05 -15.38 23.18
N TRP A 630 -10.78 -14.11 23.42
CA TRP A 630 -10.39 -13.16 22.38
C TRP A 630 -8.99 -13.42 21.84
N ARG A 631 -8.07 -13.95 22.66
CA ARG A 631 -6.76 -14.44 22.19
C ARG A 631 -6.94 -15.55 21.18
N LYS A 632 -7.75 -16.55 21.53
CA LYS A 632 -8.08 -17.66 20.62
C LYS A 632 -8.70 -17.14 19.32
N GLU A 633 -9.63 -16.19 19.39
CA GLU A 633 -10.28 -15.61 18.21
C GLU A 633 -9.28 -14.98 17.22
N TRP A 634 -8.35 -14.15 17.67
CA TRP A 634 -7.39 -13.51 16.75
C TRP A 634 -6.33 -14.49 16.26
N MET A 635 -5.89 -15.42 17.10
CA MET A 635 -4.92 -16.45 16.71
C MET A 635 -5.50 -17.43 15.69
N ASP A 636 -6.77 -17.84 15.86
CA ASP A 636 -7.48 -18.65 14.86
C ASP A 636 -7.62 -17.90 13.53
N LYS A 637 -7.94 -16.61 13.56
CA LYS A 637 -8.01 -15.77 12.34
C LYS A 637 -6.65 -15.69 11.64
N ARG A 638 -5.56 -15.51 12.38
CA ARG A 638 -4.20 -15.50 11.81
C ARG A 638 -3.82 -16.86 11.24
N ALA A 639 -4.13 -17.95 11.93
CA ALA A 639 -3.91 -19.30 11.43
C ALA A 639 -4.68 -19.56 10.13
N ALA A 640 -5.96 -19.16 10.06
CA ALA A 640 -6.79 -19.28 8.86
C ALA A 640 -6.26 -18.43 7.69
N TYR A 641 -5.75 -17.22 7.96
CA TYR A 641 -5.11 -16.36 6.97
C TYR A 641 -3.88 -17.04 6.36
N ILE A 642 -2.97 -17.55 7.19
CA ILE A 642 -1.75 -18.25 6.74
C ILE A 642 -2.11 -19.50 5.94
N GLN A 643 -3.07 -20.30 6.42
CA GLN A 643 -3.56 -21.48 5.70
C GLN A 643 -4.16 -21.13 4.34
N ASN A 644 -4.90 -20.02 4.25
CA ASN A 644 -5.42 -19.52 2.97
C ASN A 644 -4.28 -19.11 2.03
N ASN A 645 -3.23 -18.46 2.53
CA ASN A 645 -2.05 -18.09 1.73
C ASN A 645 -1.35 -19.33 1.17
N ILE A 646 -1.17 -20.38 1.97
CA ILE A 646 -0.63 -21.66 1.53
C ILE A 646 -1.53 -22.28 0.46
N LYS A 647 -2.84 -22.41 0.74
CA LYS A 647 -3.82 -23.05 -0.16
C LYS A 647 -3.91 -22.34 -1.52
N LYS A 648 -3.81 -21.01 -1.52
CA LYS A 648 -3.87 -20.17 -2.73
C LYS A 648 -2.49 -19.92 -3.35
N ASN A 649 -1.43 -20.55 -2.84
CA ASN A 649 -0.07 -20.38 -3.32
C ASN A 649 0.42 -18.92 -3.34
N LEU A 650 0.00 -18.11 -2.35
CA LEU A 650 0.30 -16.67 -2.30
C LEU A 650 1.74 -16.37 -1.89
N TYR A 651 2.49 -17.36 -1.39
CA TYR A 651 3.93 -17.23 -1.13
C TYR A 651 4.79 -17.45 -2.37
N THR A 652 4.18 -17.73 -3.52
CA THR A 652 4.89 -17.90 -4.79
C THR A 652 4.81 -16.61 -5.61
N ALA A 653 5.90 -15.83 -5.57
CA ALA A 653 6.10 -14.69 -6.45
C ALA A 653 6.00 -15.11 -7.92
N SER A 654 5.05 -14.51 -8.64
CA SER A 654 4.74 -14.82 -10.04
C SER A 654 4.16 -13.59 -10.72
N LEU A 655 4.20 -13.55 -12.06
CA LEU A 655 3.64 -12.47 -12.86
C LEU A 655 2.58 -13.02 -13.82
N THR A 656 1.39 -12.44 -13.80
CA THR A 656 0.39 -12.58 -14.87
C THR A 656 0.26 -11.25 -15.59
N LYS A 657 0.70 -11.21 -16.85
CA LYS A 657 0.54 -10.05 -17.72
C LYS A 657 -0.72 -10.22 -18.55
N GLN A 658 -1.66 -9.31 -18.35
CA GLN A 658 -2.92 -9.24 -19.10
C GLN A 658 -3.19 -7.81 -19.61
N GLY A 659 -4.31 -7.64 -20.29
CA GLY A 659 -4.66 -6.39 -20.96
C GLY A 659 -3.84 -6.13 -22.23
N SER A 660 -4.30 -5.19 -23.05
CA SER A 660 -3.79 -5.00 -24.42
C SER A 660 -2.39 -4.36 -24.51
N GLY A 661 -1.91 -3.70 -23.46
CA GLY A 661 -0.64 -2.97 -23.45
C GLY A 661 0.62 -3.85 -23.47
N THR A 662 1.76 -3.19 -23.63
CA THR A 662 3.11 -3.78 -23.69
C THR A 662 3.89 -3.50 -22.41
N LEU A 663 4.37 -4.54 -21.73
CA LEU A 663 5.34 -4.42 -20.65
C LEU A 663 6.74 -4.78 -21.16
N VAL A 664 7.72 -3.90 -20.96
CA VAL A 664 9.13 -4.19 -21.21
C VAL A 664 9.85 -4.37 -19.87
N MET A 665 10.54 -5.49 -19.70
CA MET A 665 11.33 -5.79 -18.50
C MET A 665 12.81 -5.83 -18.84
N THR A 666 13.57 -4.88 -18.29
CA THR A 666 14.99 -4.70 -18.61
C THR A 666 15.93 -5.17 -17.50
N GLY A 667 15.46 -5.30 -16.26
CA GLY A 667 16.25 -5.77 -15.12
C GLY A 667 16.43 -7.29 -15.05
N ASP A 668 17.17 -7.73 -14.04
CA ASP A 668 17.47 -9.13 -13.75
C ASP A 668 16.44 -9.74 -12.79
N ASN A 669 15.49 -10.49 -13.34
CA ASN A 669 14.34 -11.01 -12.59
C ASN A 669 14.64 -12.40 -12.04
N THR A 670 14.66 -12.53 -10.71
CA THR A 670 15.14 -13.74 -10.01
C THR A 670 14.05 -14.54 -9.30
N TYR A 671 12.79 -14.06 -9.31
CA TYR A 671 11.66 -14.82 -8.77
C TYR A 671 11.44 -16.15 -9.50
N LYS A 672 10.89 -17.12 -8.79
CA LYS A 672 10.86 -18.53 -9.23
C LYS A 672 9.48 -19.01 -9.68
N GLY A 673 8.40 -18.35 -9.30
CA GLY A 673 7.08 -18.66 -9.84
C GLY A 673 7.02 -18.31 -11.33
N GLY A 674 6.25 -19.09 -12.08
CA GLY A 674 6.11 -18.91 -13.53
C GLY A 674 5.47 -17.57 -13.90
N THR A 675 5.78 -17.11 -15.10
CA THR A 675 5.16 -15.93 -15.70
C THR A 675 4.12 -16.37 -16.73
N THR A 676 2.92 -15.80 -16.69
CA THR A 676 1.86 -16.05 -17.68
C THR A 676 1.59 -14.80 -18.49
N VAL A 677 1.54 -14.93 -19.82
CA VAL A 677 1.21 -13.86 -20.77
C VAL A 677 -0.16 -14.17 -21.40
N GLU A 678 -1.20 -13.57 -20.84
CA GLU A 678 -2.60 -13.79 -21.26
C GLU A 678 -3.06 -12.76 -22.29
N GLY A 679 -2.49 -11.55 -22.29
CA GLY A 679 -2.87 -10.48 -23.21
C GLY A 679 -1.78 -9.44 -23.44
N GLY A 680 -1.89 -8.73 -24.56
CA GLY A 680 -0.93 -7.71 -24.96
C GLY A 680 0.45 -8.29 -25.24
N LYS A 681 1.51 -7.53 -24.93
CA LYS A 681 2.89 -7.96 -25.14
C LYS A 681 3.70 -7.91 -23.84
N LEU A 682 4.51 -8.93 -23.60
CA LEU A 682 5.61 -8.93 -22.62
C LEU A 682 6.93 -9.02 -23.39
N SER A 683 7.82 -8.06 -23.21
CA SER A 683 9.16 -8.05 -23.79
C SER A 683 10.20 -8.21 -22.70
N ILE A 684 11.00 -9.29 -22.76
CA ILE A 684 12.15 -9.49 -21.88
C ILE A 684 13.41 -9.02 -22.61
N THR A 685 14.08 -8.00 -22.10
CA THR A 685 15.37 -7.52 -22.64
C THR A 685 16.52 -7.76 -21.66
N GLY A 686 16.24 -7.83 -20.36
CA GLY A 686 17.16 -8.27 -19.31
C GLY A 686 17.18 -9.79 -19.16
N SER A 687 17.36 -10.27 -17.92
CA SER A 687 17.26 -11.69 -17.58
C SER A 687 15.96 -12.04 -16.85
N HIS A 688 15.51 -13.28 -17.02
CA HIS A 688 14.30 -13.81 -16.41
C HIS A 688 14.50 -15.26 -15.96
N ALA A 689 14.41 -15.53 -14.67
CA ALA A 689 14.79 -16.81 -14.10
C ALA A 689 13.78 -17.95 -14.30
N SER A 690 12.48 -17.66 -14.29
CA SER A 690 11.42 -18.68 -14.31
C SER A 690 10.91 -18.99 -15.72
N SER A 691 10.08 -20.03 -15.84
CA SER A 691 9.43 -20.38 -17.10
C SER A 691 8.32 -19.39 -17.47
N ILE A 692 8.05 -19.25 -18.76
CA ILE A 692 7.00 -18.36 -19.29
C ILE A 692 5.97 -19.15 -20.10
N ASP A 693 4.70 -19.03 -19.71
CA ASP A 693 3.54 -19.55 -20.43
C ASP A 693 2.88 -18.43 -21.25
N VAL A 694 2.66 -18.66 -22.55
CA VAL A 694 1.99 -17.70 -23.44
C VAL A 694 0.61 -18.22 -23.84
N LYS A 695 -0.43 -17.74 -23.15
CA LYS A 695 -1.81 -18.27 -23.21
C LYS A 695 -2.81 -17.40 -23.98
N GLY A 696 -2.35 -16.30 -24.57
CA GLY A 696 -3.19 -15.42 -25.39
C GLY A 696 -2.51 -14.14 -25.85
N GLY A 697 -1.45 -13.72 -25.15
CA GLY A 697 -0.66 -12.56 -25.54
C GLY A 697 0.56 -12.89 -26.42
N THR A 698 1.49 -11.95 -26.44
CA THR A 698 2.76 -12.04 -27.19
C THR A 698 3.94 -11.96 -26.24
N LEU A 699 4.84 -12.93 -26.29
CA LEU A 699 6.15 -12.85 -25.67
C LEU A 699 7.18 -12.40 -26.72
N GLY A 700 8.00 -11.42 -26.39
CA GLY A 700 9.08 -10.96 -27.25
C GLY A 700 10.30 -10.46 -26.48
N GLY A 701 11.12 -9.64 -27.14
CA GLY A 701 12.33 -9.08 -26.58
C GLY A 701 13.61 -9.81 -27.00
N THR A 702 14.72 -9.39 -26.41
CA THR A 702 16.10 -9.70 -26.81
C THR A 702 16.94 -10.31 -25.69
N GLY A 703 16.31 -10.51 -24.53
CA GLY A 703 16.98 -10.91 -23.30
C GLY A 703 17.20 -12.41 -23.20
N PHE A 704 17.34 -12.85 -21.95
CA PHE A 704 17.54 -14.26 -21.60
C PHE A 704 16.46 -14.76 -20.64
N VAL A 705 15.77 -15.82 -21.04
CA VAL A 705 14.83 -16.56 -20.18
C VAL A 705 15.51 -17.86 -19.76
N ALA A 706 15.88 -18.01 -18.49
CA ALA A 706 16.57 -19.22 -18.01
C ALA A 706 15.64 -20.45 -18.01
N GLY A 707 14.36 -20.25 -17.73
CA GLY A 707 13.34 -21.30 -17.77
C GLY A 707 12.94 -21.73 -19.18
N SER A 708 11.92 -22.58 -19.26
CA SER A 708 11.31 -22.98 -20.54
C SER A 708 10.26 -21.95 -20.99
N ILE A 709 9.99 -21.92 -22.29
CA ILE A 709 8.88 -21.14 -22.87
C ILE A 709 7.87 -22.10 -23.47
N ASP A 710 6.60 -22.00 -23.03
CA ASP A 710 5.48 -22.73 -23.62
C ASP A 710 4.48 -21.77 -24.27
N VAL A 711 4.30 -21.89 -25.58
CA VAL A 711 3.35 -21.11 -26.37
C VAL A 711 2.12 -21.95 -26.65
N ASP A 712 1.17 -21.96 -25.72
CA ASP A 712 -0.12 -22.67 -25.83
C ASP A 712 -1.01 -22.04 -26.92
N ARG A 713 -1.44 -20.79 -26.69
CA ARG A 713 -2.46 -20.09 -27.50
C ARG A 713 -2.11 -18.63 -27.80
N GLY A 714 -0.82 -18.30 -27.84
CA GLY A 714 -0.35 -16.95 -28.15
C GLY A 714 0.78 -16.92 -29.18
N VAL A 715 1.64 -15.92 -29.05
CA VAL A 715 2.69 -15.61 -30.04
C VAL A 715 4.04 -15.48 -29.35
N LEU A 716 5.02 -16.23 -29.83
CA LEU A 716 6.43 -15.93 -29.59
C LEU A 716 6.95 -15.06 -30.73
N GLN A 717 7.33 -13.84 -30.43
CA GLN A 717 7.81 -12.83 -31.38
C GLN A 717 9.16 -12.29 -30.87
N PRO A 718 10.28 -12.99 -31.10
CA PRO A 718 11.59 -12.54 -30.67
C PRO A 718 11.96 -11.18 -31.27
N GLY A 719 12.85 -10.48 -30.58
CA GLY A 719 13.37 -9.19 -31.00
C GLY A 719 12.64 -8.00 -30.38
N LEU A 720 13.29 -6.85 -30.51
CA LEU A 720 12.83 -5.53 -30.13
C LEU A 720 13.28 -4.57 -31.23
N SER A 721 12.33 -3.97 -31.95
CA SER A 721 12.66 -3.01 -33.01
C SER A 721 13.24 -1.71 -32.44
N SER A 722 14.00 -0.98 -33.25
CA SER A 722 14.54 0.34 -32.84
C SER A 722 13.45 1.33 -32.41
N LYS A 723 12.26 1.25 -33.01
CA LYS A 723 11.11 2.07 -32.61
C LYS A 723 10.55 1.67 -31.24
N GLU A 724 10.41 0.37 -30.98
CA GLU A 724 9.95 -0.12 -29.67
C GLU A 724 10.97 0.20 -28.57
N ALA A 725 12.25 0.00 -28.87
CA ALA A 725 13.37 0.34 -27.98
C ALA A 725 13.38 1.83 -27.64
N ALA A 726 13.28 2.71 -28.64
CA ALA A 726 13.20 4.16 -28.43
C ALA A 726 11.96 4.58 -27.63
N SER A 727 10.81 3.92 -27.88
CA SER A 727 9.58 4.19 -27.11
C SER A 727 9.75 3.78 -25.64
N ALA A 728 10.34 2.62 -25.38
CA ALA A 728 10.63 2.17 -24.01
C ALA A 728 11.63 3.09 -23.31
N ALA A 729 12.73 3.46 -23.98
CA ALA A 729 13.73 4.38 -23.44
C ALA A 729 13.14 5.76 -23.10
N SER A 730 12.11 6.22 -23.80
CA SER A 730 11.45 7.50 -23.48
C SER A 730 10.62 7.50 -22.20
N ILE A 731 10.23 6.33 -21.66
CA ILE A 731 9.42 6.22 -20.44
C ILE A 731 10.28 6.34 -19.18
N THR A 732 11.42 5.64 -19.17
CA THR A 732 12.33 5.57 -18.02
C THR A 732 13.58 6.41 -18.19
N LEU A 733 13.83 6.96 -19.39
CA LEU A 733 15.09 7.63 -19.73
C LEU A 733 16.32 6.75 -19.46
N THR A 734 16.17 5.44 -19.69
CA THR A 734 17.23 4.43 -19.60
C THR A 734 17.52 3.85 -20.96
N ASP A 735 18.75 3.38 -21.16
CA ASP A 735 19.12 2.71 -22.40
C ASP A 735 18.40 1.38 -22.56
N VAL A 736 17.58 1.29 -23.60
CA VAL A 736 16.95 0.03 -24.04
C VAL A 736 17.47 -0.25 -25.44
N ALA A 737 18.29 -1.30 -25.57
CA ALA A 737 18.90 -1.64 -26.85
C ALA A 737 17.91 -2.45 -27.73
N PRO A 738 17.74 -2.10 -29.02
CA PRO A 738 17.07 -2.98 -29.96
C PRO A 738 17.90 -4.23 -30.21
N GLY A 739 17.26 -5.24 -30.79
CA GLY A 739 17.96 -6.45 -31.16
C GLY A 739 17.03 -7.52 -31.68
N ASN A 740 17.61 -8.64 -32.07
CA ASN A 740 16.93 -9.64 -32.87
C ASN A 740 16.75 -10.98 -32.16
N VAL A 741 17.50 -11.26 -31.10
CA VAL A 741 17.64 -12.63 -30.59
C VAL A 741 17.09 -12.74 -29.18
N LEU A 742 16.09 -13.61 -28.97
CA LEU A 742 15.69 -14.04 -27.63
C LEU A 742 16.41 -15.35 -27.28
N LYS A 743 17.08 -15.38 -26.12
CA LYS A 743 17.79 -16.57 -25.63
C LYS A 743 16.95 -17.30 -24.57
N VAL A 744 16.98 -18.63 -24.60
CA VAL A 744 16.20 -19.49 -23.72
C VAL A 744 17.10 -20.59 -23.15
N GLY A 745 17.14 -20.74 -21.83
CA GLY A 745 17.91 -21.78 -21.15
C GLY A 745 17.23 -23.15 -21.17
N GLY A 746 15.90 -23.17 -21.15
CA GLY A 746 15.09 -24.40 -21.23
C GLY A 746 14.60 -24.75 -22.63
N ASP A 747 13.57 -25.58 -22.66
CA ASP A 747 12.88 -25.96 -23.89
C ASP A 747 12.04 -24.79 -24.42
N VAL A 748 11.82 -24.80 -25.74
CA VAL A 748 10.83 -23.93 -26.39
C VAL A 748 9.77 -24.79 -27.05
N THR A 749 8.54 -24.70 -26.53
CA THR A 749 7.38 -25.39 -27.08
C THR A 749 6.47 -24.40 -27.81
N VAL A 750 6.17 -24.69 -29.07
CA VAL A 750 5.15 -23.97 -29.84
C VAL A 750 4.04 -24.96 -30.16
N SER A 751 3.02 -24.96 -29.30
CA SER A 751 1.88 -25.88 -29.36
C SER A 751 0.99 -25.59 -30.56
N ARG A 752 0.09 -26.52 -30.90
CA ARG A 752 -0.77 -26.47 -32.10
C ARG A 752 -1.48 -25.14 -32.33
N ALA A 753 -1.96 -24.52 -31.25
CA ALA A 753 -2.68 -23.25 -31.30
C ALA A 753 -1.77 -22.03 -31.14
N GLY A 754 -0.49 -22.24 -30.81
CA GLY A 754 0.54 -21.23 -30.71
C GLY A 754 1.18 -20.86 -32.05
N ARG A 755 1.95 -19.77 -32.03
CA ARG A 755 2.61 -19.23 -33.22
C ARG A 755 4.01 -18.70 -32.90
N LEU A 756 4.97 -18.96 -33.78
CA LEU A 756 6.21 -18.19 -33.88
C LEU A 756 6.04 -17.10 -34.95
N ALA A 757 6.39 -15.85 -34.62
CA ALA A 757 6.40 -14.72 -35.53
C ALA A 757 7.83 -14.21 -35.73
N VAL A 758 8.32 -14.24 -36.97
CA VAL A 758 9.68 -13.82 -37.33
C VAL A 758 9.63 -12.60 -38.23
N THR A 759 10.34 -11.54 -37.86
CA THR A 759 10.57 -10.38 -38.71
C THR A 759 11.88 -10.56 -39.47
N ILE A 760 11.86 -10.32 -40.78
CA ILE A 760 13.02 -10.40 -41.67
C ILE A 760 13.17 -9.06 -42.38
N SER A 761 14.19 -8.31 -41.98
CA SER A 761 14.52 -6.98 -42.49
C SER A 761 15.75 -6.98 -43.43
N GLY A 762 16.41 -8.13 -43.58
CA GLY A 762 17.49 -8.32 -44.55
C GLY A 762 18.12 -9.71 -44.44
N ASP A 763 19.11 -10.00 -45.28
CA ASP A 763 19.78 -11.32 -45.33
C ASP A 763 20.48 -11.68 -44.00
N HIS A 764 20.88 -10.66 -43.23
CA HIS A 764 21.53 -10.80 -41.92
C HIS A 764 20.77 -10.09 -40.78
N ASP A 765 19.63 -9.48 -41.09
CA ASP A 765 18.81 -8.74 -40.12
C ASP A 765 17.44 -9.42 -40.01
N TYR A 766 17.32 -10.32 -39.03
CA TYR A 766 16.09 -11.06 -38.77
C TYR A 766 16.02 -11.52 -37.33
N THR A 767 14.81 -11.58 -36.80
CA THR A 767 14.57 -12.00 -35.43
C THR A 767 14.68 -13.51 -35.28
N SER A 768 15.15 -14.00 -34.14
CA SER A 768 15.30 -15.45 -33.92
C SER A 768 15.29 -15.86 -32.45
N VAL A 769 15.03 -17.14 -32.23
CA VAL A 769 15.09 -17.77 -30.90
C VAL A 769 16.32 -18.67 -30.81
N ARG A 770 17.01 -18.65 -29.67
CA ARG A 770 18.15 -19.52 -29.37
C ARG A 770 17.89 -20.24 -28.05
N ALA A 771 17.43 -21.49 -28.12
CA ALA A 771 17.23 -22.35 -26.97
C ALA A 771 18.50 -23.17 -26.69
N ALA A 772 18.78 -23.44 -25.42
CA ALA A 772 19.72 -24.46 -24.99
C ALA A 772 19.05 -25.84 -24.84
N GLY A 773 17.73 -25.90 -24.62
CA GLY A 773 16.94 -27.12 -24.61
C GLY A 773 16.36 -27.51 -25.97
N ASP A 774 15.34 -28.37 -25.95
CA ASP A 774 14.66 -28.89 -27.14
C ASP A 774 13.72 -27.86 -27.77
N LEU A 775 13.60 -27.90 -29.10
CA LEU A 775 12.51 -27.25 -29.83
C LEU A 775 11.38 -28.25 -30.05
N LYS A 776 10.19 -27.99 -29.50
CA LYS A 776 8.99 -28.82 -29.67
C LYS A 776 7.94 -28.08 -30.48
N LEU A 777 7.71 -28.49 -31.73
CA LEU A 777 6.97 -27.70 -32.72
C LEU A 777 5.75 -28.47 -33.25
N ASP A 778 4.56 -27.85 -33.12
CA ASP A 778 3.31 -28.24 -33.80
C ASP A 778 2.46 -27.00 -34.17
N GLY A 779 2.84 -25.79 -33.75
CA GLY A 779 2.13 -24.55 -34.03
C GLY A 779 2.46 -23.90 -35.38
N LYS A 780 2.04 -22.66 -35.57
CA LYS A 780 2.18 -21.93 -36.85
C LYS A 780 3.49 -21.13 -36.92
N LEU A 781 4.07 -21.04 -38.12
CA LEU A 781 5.13 -20.08 -38.45
C LEU A 781 4.53 -18.91 -39.23
N ALA A 782 4.76 -17.68 -38.76
CA ALA A 782 4.41 -16.45 -39.47
C ALA A 782 5.67 -15.63 -39.76
N LEU A 783 5.81 -15.18 -40.99
CA LEU A 783 6.95 -14.36 -41.43
C LEU A 783 6.46 -12.99 -41.88
N ASP A 784 7.13 -11.96 -41.39
CA ASP A 784 7.00 -10.57 -41.84
C ASP A 784 8.29 -10.17 -42.57
N VAL A 785 8.24 -10.14 -43.90
CA VAL A 785 9.41 -9.86 -44.77
C VAL A 785 9.32 -8.40 -45.23
N ARG A 786 10.28 -7.59 -44.78
CA ARG A 786 10.28 -6.13 -44.97
C ARG A 786 11.29 -5.64 -46.01
N ALA A 787 12.19 -6.50 -46.45
CA ALA A 787 13.23 -6.19 -47.41
C ALA A 787 13.39 -7.28 -48.48
N PRO A 788 13.95 -6.95 -49.66
CA PRO A 788 14.37 -7.97 -50.62
C PRO A 788 15.46 -8.86 -50.01
N LEU A 789 15.40 -10.15 -50.32
CA LEU A 789 16.36 -11.13 -49.84
C LEU A 789 17.08 -11.80 -51.01
N THR A 790 18.36 -12.09 -50.83
CA THR A 790 19.18 -12.72 -51.84
C THR A 790 18.80 -14.21 -51.97
N PRO A 791 18.49 -14.72 -53.18
CA PRO A 791 18.32 -16.16 -53.39
C PRO A 791 19.56 -16.92 -52.92
N GLY A 792 19.35 -17.99 -52.16
CA GLY A 792 20.41 -18.76 -51.51
C GLY A 792 20.66 -18.38 -50.06
N THR A 793 20.22 -17.20 -49.59
CA THR A 793 20.33 -16.81 -48.17
C THR A 793 19.67 -17.85 -47.28
N VAL A 794 20.36 -18.24 -46.20
CA VAL A 794 19.87 -19.17 -45.19
C VAL A 794 19.67 -18.44 -43.86
N LEU A 795 18.42 -18.31 -43.44
CA LEU A 795 18.04 -17.66 -42.19
C LEU A 795 17.83 -18.72 -41.10
N THR A 796 18.57 -18.66 -39.99
CA THR A 796 18.39 -19.57 -38.85
C THR A 796 17.43 -18.97 -37.83
N ILE A 797 16.13 -19.24 -37.99
CA ILE A 797 15.07 -18.59 -37.22
C ILE A 797 14.90 -19.19 -35.82
N MET A 798 15.28 -20.44 -35.62
CA MET A 798 15.39 -21.08 -34.31
C MET A 798 16.59 -22.01 -34.24
N SER A 799 17.20 -22.13 -33.06
CA SER A 799 18.12 -23.21 -32.73
C SER A 799 17.83 -23.77 -31.34
N GLY A 800 18.05 -25.07 -31.14
CA GLY A 800 18.00 -25.80 -29.88
C GLY A 800 18.92 -27.01 -29.92
N ASP A 801 18.91 -27.82 -28.86
CA ASP A 801 19.68 -29.06 -28.78
C ASP A 801 19.15 -30.12 -29.76
N SER A 802 17.84 -30.34 -29.74
CA SER A 802 17.14 -31.18 -30.71
C SER A 802 15.83 -30.53 -31.21
N ILE A 803 15.23 -31.11 -32.24
CA ILE A 803 13.91 -30.71 -32.76
C ILE A 803 12.97 -31.90 -32.71
N LYS A 804 11.82 -31.71 -32.07
CA LYS A 804 10.69 -32.64 -32.04
C LYS A 804 9.51 -32.01 -32.79
N GLY A 805 9.08 -32.66 -33.87
CA GLY A 805 7.98 -32.19 -34.71
C GLY A 805 8.41 -31.18 -35.79
N ASN A 806 7.44 -30.45 -36.33
CA ASN A 806 7.63 -29.38 -37.32
C ASN A 806 6.50 -28.35 -37.17
N PHE A 807 6.67 -27.17 -37.78
CA PHE A 807 5.57 -26.21 -37.79
C PHE A 807 4.39 -26.78 -38.58
N HIS A 808 3.17 -26.49 -38.13
CA HIS A 808 1.95 -27.00 -38.70
C HIS A 808 1.90 -26.82 -40.22
N SER A 809 1.63 -27.92 -40.94
CA SER A 809 1.56 -27.95 -42.40
C SER A 809 2.85 -27.54 -43.12
N LEU A 810 3.99 -27.51 -42.42
CA LEU A 810 5.31 -27.18 -42.95
C LEU A 810 6.30 -28.32 -42.65
N PRO A 811 6.14 -29.52 -43.25
CA PRO A 811 7.13 -30.58 -43.12
C PRO A 811 8.48 -30.18 -43.75
N GLU A 812 9.52 -30.95 -43.45
CA GLU A 812 10.86 -30.81 -44.02
C GLU A 812 10.83 -30.58 -45.55
N ARG A 813 11.61 -29.61 -46.04
CA ARG A 813 11.70 -29.17 -47.45
C ARG A 813 10.45 -28.50 -48.03
N ARG A 814 9.38 -28.29 -47.26
CA ARG A 814 8.21 -27.55 -47.75
C ARG A 814 8.61 -26.13 -48.17
N VAL A 815 8.02 -25.66 -49.27
CA VAL A 815 8.17 -24.28 -49.74
C VAL A 815 6.98 -23.46 -49.25
N LEU A 816 7.27 -22.33 -48.62
CA LEU A 816 6.30 -21.32 -48.22
C LEU A 816 6.45 -20.07 -49.08
N ASN A 817 5.32 -19.46 -49.43
CA ASN A 817 5.25 -18.21 -50.18
C ASN A 817 4.81 -17.09 -49.24
N THR A 818 5.69 -16.12 -48.99
CA THR A 818 5.36 -14.94 -48.19
C THR A 818 6.26 -13.77 -48.56
N GLY A 819 5.73 -12.56 -48.47
CA GLY A 819 6.51 -11.34 -48.72
C GLY A 819 7.19 -11.29 -50.09
N ARG A 820 6.59 -11.88 -51.13
CA ARG A 820 7.14 -12.03 -52.50
C ARG A 820 8.41 -12.90 -52.60
N HIS A 821 8.64 -13.77 -51.63
CA HIS A 821 9.76 -14.72 -51.65
C HIS A 821 9.24 -16.15 -51.42
N LEU A 822 9.88 -17.10 -52.10
CA LEU A 822 9.73 -18.51 -51.81
C LEU A 822 10.81 -18.92 -50.83
N PHE A 823 10.45 -19.47 -49.67
CA PHE A 823 11.40 -20.03 -48.71
C PHE A 823 11.22 -21.53 -48.60
N ARG A 824 12.32 -22.28 -48.60
CA ARG A 824 12.33 -23.71 -48.28
C ARG A 824 12.73 -23.90 -46.83
N VAL A 825 11.89 -24.58 -46.05
CA VAL A 825 12.14 -24.86 -44.63
C VAL A 825 13.01 -26.12 -44.44
N SER A 826 13.84 -26.13 -43.40
CA SER A 826 14.62 -27.30 -42.96
C SER A 826 14.66 -27.38 -41.42
N TYR A 827 14.58 -28.60 -40.87
CA TYR A 827 14.60 -28.92 -39.43
C TYR A 827 15.75 -29.87 -39.08
N ARG A 828 17.01 -29.44 -39.25
CA ARG A 828 18.18 -30.31 -39.14
C ARG A 828 19.17 -29.78 -38.12
N ASN A 829 19.90 -30.68 -37.45
CA ASN A 829 20.99 -30.35 -36.53
C ASN A 829 20.57 -29.32 -35.46
N GLY A 830 19.39 -29.51 -34.86
CA GLY A 830 18.84 -28.60 -33.86
C GLY A 830 18.38 -27.24 -34.41
N LYS A 831 18.41 -27.00 -35.73
CA LYS A 831 18.11 -25.70 -36.35
C LYS A 831 16.88 -25.74 -37.25
N VAL A 832 16.03 -24.73 -37.10
CA VAL A 832 15.00 -24.39 -38.08
C VAL A 832 15.56 -23.32 -39.01
N THR A 833 15.76 -23.67 -40.28
CA THR A 833 16.30 -22.73 -41.27
C THR A 833 15.32 -22.48 -42.42
N LEU A 834 15.40 -21.27 -42.97
CA LEU A 834 14.66 -20.85 -44.16
C LEU A 834 15.66 -20.48 -45.25
N THR A 835 15.69 -21.24 -46.34
CA THR A 835 16.50 -20.90 -47.52
C THR A 835 15.65 -20.13 -48.53
N VAL A 836 16.08 -18.93 -48.90
CA VAL A 836 15.44 -18.14 -49.96
C VAL A 836 15.66 -18.85 -51.30
N VAL A 837 14.60 -19.34 -51.93
CA VAL A 837 14.68 -20.08 -53.19
C VAL A 837 14.72 -19.11 -54.38
N ARG A 838 13.79 -18.16 -54.40
CA ARG A 838 13.75 -17.08 -55.39
C ARG A 838 12.79 -15.98 -54.93
N ARG A 839 13.01 -14.78 -55.45
CA ARG A 839 12.04 -13.68 -55.41
C ARG A 839 10.99 -13.89 -56.50
N LEU A 840 9.72 -13.65 -56.18
CA LEU A 840 8.63 -13.71 -57.14
C LEU A 840 8.52 -12.36 -57.87
N PRO A 841 8.33 -12.34 -59.21
CA PRO A 841 8.06 -11.12 -59.96
C PRO A 841 6.79 -10.43 -59.45
N GLY A 842 6.81 -9.10 -59.36
CA GLY A 842 5.59 -8.32 -59.13
C GLY A 842 4.95 -7.95 -60.47
N ALA A 843 3.61 -7.96 -60.54
CA ALA A 843 2.92 -7.15 -61.54
C ALA A 843 3.30 -5.68 -61.30
N GLY A 844 3.77 -4.98 -62.36
CA GLY A 844 4.24 -3.59 -62.31
C GLY A 844 3.20 -2.61 -61.76
N VAL A 845 3.56 -1.37 -61.40
CA VAL A 845 4.37 -0.45 -62.19
C VAL A 845 5.10 0.55 -61.29
N ASP A 846 6.41 0.67 -61.51
CA ASP A 846 7.18 1.88 -61.23
C ASP A 846 6.64 3.04 -62.09
N ARG A 847 6.27 4.16 -61.46
CA ARG A 847 6.42 5.47 -62.08
C ARG A 847 7.01 6.44 -61.06
N ALA A 848 8.24 6.83 -61.38
CA ALA A 848 8.95 8.09 -61.15
C ALA A 848 8.56 8.94 -59.94
#